data_AF-A0A960F5D0-F1
#
_entry.id   AF-A0A960F5D0-F1
#
_cell.length_a   1.000
_cell.length_b   1.000
_cell.length_c   1.000
_cell.angle_alpha   90.00
_cell.angle_beta   90.00
_cell.angle_gamma   90.00
#
_symmetry.space_group_name_H-M   'P 1'
#
loop_
_entity.id
_entity.type
_entity.pdbx_description
1 polymer ?
#
loop_
_entity_poly.entity_id
_entity_poly.type
_entity_poly.pdbx_seq_one_letter_code
_entity_poly.pdbx_strand_id
1 'polypeptide(L)'
;DILLFASSGVLIDPIATAVPPAPAETGPTDTATPDSAAAAGLAAMPDLTGTAADALGSNGWAIGSALSEGGGGMLLANPHFPWEGEKRLWENQLTLTTGDLNVYGVTLTGTPGVLIGFNDAVAWTHTVSAGHRMTLYELDLADGDPTSYVYGDETRAMESEEVSVDVLQPDGTLETVTQTMWSSHYGPMLNLPFGWTTEKAYTLRDANIDNSDFIGQFLDMDRATSMDEFIEAHRTWNGIPWVNTMATSADGRAWYADTAATPNLSPEAIAGWQAAVAAGGTASLALGSGAILLNGSDPANEWVDDPAATRLGVLPFDQQPQLEREDFVFNANDSHWLANPAEPLTGYSPLTGPENSSQSARTRMNAILLSDPSVRGDDGLMSLADLQGAWLSNRALHAEIARDQVVKLCDDQGVVLVQGKPFDITPACDVLRDWDGRLNPDSTGAVLWREFLAQFSGADLTQGGSVFYVVPFDPADPVNTPNTVADNTTVVNALAQAILVFGERGWPLDIALGDVQFDGRTVTDPLGLPGGTNREGAISIVSCCSGATTLGPLGDRNQPGYPVTFGNSFVMTLEFTTDGPHAEAVLTYGQPDDPDNPDFTAQMALFAGKEFRPIRFTPDDVEANAAGATQVVTGDRAG
;
A
#
# COMPACT_ATOMS: atom_id res chain seq x y z
N ASP A 1 -9.69 -15.05 -0.67
CA ASP A 1 -9.47 -13.72 -1.27
C ASP A 1 -8.56 -12.86 -0.40
N ILE A 2 -8.99 -12.45 0.80
CA ILE A 2 -8.24 -11.49 1.64
C ILE A 2 -6.77 -11.85 1.94
N LEU A 3 -6.45 -13.13 2.14
CA LEU A 3 -5.07 -13.58 2.38
C LEU A 3 -4.18 -13.48 1.15
N LEU A 4 -4.78 -13.54 -0.05
CA LEU A 4 -4.07 -13.49 -1.33
C LEU A 4 -4.03 -12.08 -1.92
N PHE A 5 -4.67 -11.11 -1.27
CA PHE A 5 -4.95 -9.80 -1.85
C PHE A 5 -3.68 -9.05 -2.30
N ALA A 6 -2.68 -8.92 -1.41
CA ALA A 6 -1.37 -8.36 -1.72
C ALA A 6 -0.32 -9.46 -1.97
N SER A 7 -0.75 -10.58 -2.55
CA SER A 7 0.11 -11.66 -3.06
C SER A 7 -0.41 -12.13 -4.43
N SER A 8 -0.64 -13.43 -4.67
CA SER A 8 -1.07 -13.96 -5.97
C SER A 8 -2.45 -13.50 -6.45
N GLY A 9 -3.24 -12.79 -5.64
CA GLY A 9 -4.51 -12.20 -6.06
C GLY A 9 -4.39 -11.20 -7.22
N VAL A 10 -3.23 -10.56 -7.38
CA VAL A 10 -2.94 -9.68 -8.54
C VAL A 10 -2.66 -10.44 -9.84
N LEU A 11 -2.55 -11.78 -9.76
CA LEU A 11 -2.23 -12.68 -10.87
C LEU A 11 -3.42 -13.51 -11.34
N ILE A 12 -4.65 -13.21 -10.91
CA ILE A 12 -5.86 -13.94 -11.32
C ILE A 12 -5.98 -14.02 -12.85
N ASP A 13 -5.80 -12.90 -13.56
CA ASP A 13 -5.89 -12.84 -15.02
C ASP A 13 -4.77 -13.66 -15.72
N PRO A 14 -3.47 -13.50 -15.36
CA PRO A 14 -2.42 -14.38 -15.82
C PRO A 14 -2.66 -15.87 -15.56
N ILE A 15 -3.24 -16.24 -14.43
CA ILE A 15 -3.58 -17.64 -14.11
C ILE A 15 -4.69 -18.14 -15.03
N ALA A 16 -5.80 -17.39 -15.12
CA ALA A 16 -6.98 -17.78 -15.91
C ALA A 16 -6.69 -17.87 -17.41
N THR A 17 -5.69 -17.14 -17.91
CA THR A 17 -5.31 -17.14 -19.33
C THR A 17 -4.12 -18.03 -19.67
N ALA A 18 -3.56 -18.77 -18.70
CA ALA A 18 -2.45 -19.69 -18.92
C ALA A 18 -2.88 -20.93 -19.71
N VAL A 19 -2.42 -21.02 -20.95
CA VAL A 19 -2.67 -22.17 -21.83
C VAL A 19 -1.38 -22.63 -22.51
N PRO A 20 -1.13 -23.95 -22.62
CA PRO A 20 0.00 -24.45 -23.39
C PRO A 20 -0.15 -24.11 -24.88
N PRO A 21 0.95 -23.95 -25.62
CA PRO A 21 0.90 -23.75 -27.06
C PRO A 21 0.20 -24.93 -27.75
N ALA A 22 -0.58 -24.63 -28.79
CA ALA A 22 -1.22 -25.67 -29.58
C ALA A 22 -0.16 -26.64 -30.16
N PRO A 23 -0.44 -27.96 -30.22
CA PRO A 23 0.43 -28.90 -30.91
C PRO A 23 0.71 -28.40 -32.32
N ALA A 24 1.97 -28.32 -32.73
CA ALA A 24 2.35 -27.80 -34.03
C ALA A 24 1.63 -28.60 -35.14
N GLU A 25 0.68 -27.95 -35.84
CA GLU A 25 0.25 -28.45 -37.14
C GLU A 25 1.46 -28.36 -38.08
N THR A 26 1.72 -29.43 -38.82
CA THR A 26 2.84 -29.57 -39.75
C THR A 26 2.68 -28.62 -40.94
N GLY A 27 2.99 -27.34 -40.75
CA GLY A 27 3.03 -26.28 -41.76
C GLY A 27 4.34 -25.49 -41.72
N PRO A 28 4.72 -24.78 -42.80
CA PRO A 28 6.01 -24.11 -42.88
C PRO A 28 6.07 -22.95 -41.89
N THR A 29 7.12 -22.95 -41.07
CA THR A 29 7.40 -21.95 -40.04
C THR A 29 7.73 -20.59 -40.67
N ASP A 30 6.91 -19.58 -40.38
CA ASP A 30 7.25 -18.19 -40.66
C ASP A 30 8.17 -17.69 -39.53
N THR A 31 9.42 -17.39 -39.88
CA THR A 31 10.46 -16.99 -38.94
C THR A 31 10.28 -15.53 -38.53
N ALA A 32 9.49 -15.27 -37.50
CA ALA A 32 9.59 -14.05 -36.72
C ALA A 32 10.74 -14.21 -35.69
N THR A 33 11.70 -13.30 -35.70
CA THR A 33 12.84 -13.30 -34.79
C THR A 33 12.40 -13.07 -33.32
N PRO A 34 12.81 -13.93 -32.37
CA PRO A 34 12.42 -13.88 -30.95
C PRO A 34 12.70 -12.54 -30.24
N ASP A 35 13.77 -11.85 -30.62
CA ASP A 35 14.27 -10.66 -29.90
C ASP A 35 13.31 -9.45 -29.93
N SER A 36 12.44 -9.34 -30.94
CA SER A 36 11.50 -8.21 -31.05
C SER A 36 10.20 -8.41 -30.27
N ALA A 37 9.78 -9.66 -30.07
CA ALA A 37 8.60 -10.01 -29.27
C ALA A 37 8.93 -10.01 -27.77
N ALA A 38 10.12 -10.48 -27.39
CA ALA A 38 10.63 -10.35 -26.03
C ALA A 38 10.72 -8.88 -25.61
N ALA A 39 11.25 -7.99 -26.48
CA ALA A 39 11.36 -6.54 -26.23
C ALA A 39 10.01 -5.80 -26.14
N ALA A 40 8.97 -6.29 -26.82
CA ALA A 40 7.62 -5.74 -26.74
C ALA A 40 6.83 -6.28 -25.52
N GLY A 41 7.03 -7.55 -25.14
CA GLY A 41 6.52 -8.12 -23.89
C GLY A 41 7.22 -7.57 -22.64
N LEU A 42 8.48 -7.16 -22.78
CA LEU A 42 9.31 -6.48 -21.75
C LEU A 42 8.67 -5.20 -21.19
N ALA A 43 7.68 -4.58 -21.86
CA ALA A 43 6.97 -3.38 -21.39
C ALA A 43 5.55 -3.66 -20.86
N ALA A 44 5.12 -4.93 -20.79
CA ALA A 44 3.73 -5.33 -20.53
C ALA A 44 3.56 -6.23 -19.28
N MET A 45 4.60 -6.41 -18.46
CA MET A 45 4.44 -7.12 -17.19
C MET A 45 3.47 -6.35 -16.30
N PRO A 46 2.46 -7.01 -15.72
CA PRO A 46 1.63 -6.38 -14.70
C PRO A 46 2.52 -5.93 -13.54
N ASP A 47 2.17 -4.80 -12.92
CA ASP A 47 2.84 -4.36 -11.69
C ASP A 47 2.41 -5.28 -10.54
N LEU A 48 3.32 -6.16 -10.11
CA LEU A 48 3.10 -7.19 -9.10
C LEU A 48 3.46 -6.73 -7.69
N THR A 49 3.95 -5.51 -7.54
CA THR A 49 4.16 -4.89 -6.23
C THR A 49 2.82 -4.63 -5.50
N GLY A 50 1.69 -4.70 -6.21
CA GLY A 50 0.41 -4.17 -5.74
C GLY A 50 0.41 -2.64 -5.62
N THR A 51 1.47 -1.98 -6.09
CA THR A 51 1.70 -0.53 -6.00
C THR A 51 1.45 0.21 -7.30
N ALA A 52 0.60 -0.31 -8.21
CA ALA A 52 0.14 0.46 -9.37
C ALA A 52 -0.17 1.87 -8.86
N ALA A 53 0.64 2.87 -9.26
CA ALA A 53 1.23 3.99 -8.45
C ALA A 53 0.39 4.69 -7.36
N ASP A 54 -0.89 4.37 -7.23
CA ASP A 54 -1.92 4.98 -6.42
C ASP A 54 -2.84 3.98 -5.66
N ALA A 55 -2.58 2.65 -5.69
CA ALA A 55 -3.56 1.62 -5.29
C ALA A 55 -3.46 1.00 -3.88
N LEU A 56 -2.29 1.02 -3.23
CA LEU A 56 -2.12 0.55 -1.84
C LEU A 56 -1.17 1.45 -1.07
N GLY A 57 -1.62 1.97 0.07
CA GLY A 57 -0.86 2.83 0.95
C GLY A 57 -1.39 2.73 2.37
N SER A 58 -0.60 3.03 3.38
CA SER A 58 -1.04 3.15 4.78
C SER A 58 0.06 3.85 5.56
N ASN A 59 -0.28 4.59 6.61
CA ASN A 59 0.68 5.01 7.63
C ASN A 59 0.31 4.38 8.97
N GLY A 60 1.32 3.99 9.74
CA GLY A 60 1.14 3.61 11.13
C GLY A 60 2.27 4.16 11.99
N TRP A 61 1.94 4.87 13.06
CA TRP A 61 2.90 5.37 14.05
C TRP A 61 2.59 4.72 15.39
N ALA A 62 3.59 4.08 16.00
CA ALA A 62 3.55 3.69 17.40
C ALA A 62 4.61 4.49 18.15
N ILE A 63 4.18 5.20 19.18
CA ILE A 63 5.00 6.13 19.96
C ILE A 63 5.08 5.57 21.38
N GLY A 64 6.30 5.41 21.87
CA GLY A 64 6.57 4.91 23.21
C GLY A 64 6.56 6.01 24.26
N SER A 65 6.70 5.58 25.51
CA SER A 65 6.60 6.44 26.70
C SER A 65 7.65 7.57 26.75
N ALA A 66 8.75 7.47 26.02
CA ALA A 66 9.76 8.54 25.99
C ALA A 66 9.30 9.78 25.23
N LEU A 67 8.26 9.67 24.40
CA LEU A 67 7.71 10.76 23.61
C LEU A 67 6.23 11.07 23.92
N SER A 68 5.51 10.21 24.61
CA SER A 68 4.10 10.45 24.99
C SER A 68 3.97 11.31 26.25
N GLU A 69 3.01 12.24 26.28
CA GLU A 69 2.69 13.00 27.50
C GLU A 69 1.99 12.13 28.57
N GLY A 70 1.12 11.21 28.15
CA GLY A 70 0.30 10.35 29.04
C GLY A 70 1.05 9.25 29.79
N GLY A 71 2.31 8.99 29.45
CA GLY A 71 3.17 7.98 30.08
C GLY A 71 2.97 6.54 29.59
N GLY A 72 1.82 6.23 28.97
CA GLY A 72 1.61 5.02 28.18
C GLY A 72 1.87 5.26 26.69
N GLY A 73 1.69 4.22 25.87
CA GLY A 73 1.89 4.30 24.43
C GLY A 73 0.88 5.17 23.68
N MET A 74 1.23 5.65 22.49
CA MET A 74 0.30 6.31 21.56
C MET A 74 0.34 5.70 20.16
N LEU A 75 -0.80 5.67 19.49
CA LEU A 75 -0.95 5.08 18.15
C LEU A 75 -1.62 6.06 17.19
N LEU A 76 -1.08 6.19 15.98
CA LEU A 76 -1.82 6.64 14.80
C LEU A 76 -2.02 5.43 13.87
N ALA A 77 -3.28 5.03 13.68
CA ALA A 77 -3.70 4.09 12.64
C ALA A 77 -4.25 4.86 11.44
N ASN A 78 -3.67 4.68 10.26
CA ASN A 78 -4.14 5.33 9.04
C ASN A 78 -3.98 4.42 7.81
N PRO A 79 -4.74 3.32 7.71
CA PRO A 79 -4.86 2.54 6.48
C PRO A 79 -5.40 3.37 5.31
N HIS A 80 -4.79 3.23 4.13
CA HIS A 80 -5.32 3.77 2.87
C HIS A 80 -5.96 2.66 2.03
N PHE A 81 -7.28 2.64 2.00
CA PHE A 81 -8.10 1.54 1.45
C PHE A 81 -9.30 2.08 0.65
N PRO A 82 -9.97 1.23 -0.15
CA PRO A 82 -11.17 1.61 -0.88
C PRO A 82 -12.30 2.10 0.04
N TRP A 83 -13.07 3.08 -0.45
CA TRP A 83 -14.24 3.63 0.24
C TRP A 83 -15.55 2.90 -0.07
N GLU A 84 -15.54 2.04 -1.10
CA GLU A 84 -16.66 1.23 -1.57
C GLU A 84 -16.18 -0.21 -1.82
N GLY A 85 -17.11 -1.14 -1.96
CA GLY A 85 -16.81 -2.55 -2.28
C GLY A 85 -16.42 -3.40 -1.07
N GLU A 86 -16.06 -4.65 -1.35
CA GLU A 86 -15.82 -5.70 -0.37
C GLU A 86 -14.61 -5.43 0.55
N LYS A 87 -13.69 -4.57 0.10
CA LYS A 87 -12.45 -4.18 0.78
C LYS A 87 -12.59 -2.96 1.68
N ARG A 88 -13.79 -2.35 1.76
CA ARG A 88 -14.08 -1.28 2.70
C ARG A 88 -13.99 -1.80 4.14
N LEU A 89 -13.48 -0.96 5.04
CA LEU A 89 -13.38 -1.25 6.47
C LEU A 89 -14.71 -0.98 7.19
N TRP A 90 -15.02 -1.84 8.15
CA TRP A 90 -16.22 -1.77 8.98
C TRP A 90 -15.84 -1.59 10.44
N GLU A 91 -16.21 -0.45 11.01
CA GLU A 91 -15.95 -0.15 12.40
C GLU A 91 -16.87 -0.96 13.33
N ASN A 92 -16.31 -1.57 14.37
CA ASN A 92 -17.04 -2.36 15.33
C ASN A 92 -16.30 -2.49 16.67
N GLN A 93 -17.06 -2.85 17.70
CA GLN A 93 -16.54 -3.30 18.98
C GLN A 93 -17.06 -4.71 19.26
N LEU A 94 -16.17 -5.60 19.69
CA LEU A 94 -16.50 -6.97 20.06
C LEU A 94 -16.24 -7.16 21.55
N THR A 95 -17.29 -7.50 22.30
CA THR A 95 -17.21 -7.81 23.72
C THR A 95 -17.82 -9.16 24.00
N LEU A 96 -17.05 -10.08 24.59
CA LEU A 96 -17.58 -11.34 25.10
C LEU A 96 -18.03 -11.17 26.54
N THR A 97 -19.24 -11.61 26.86
CA THR A 97 -19.79 -11.55 28.22
C THR A 97 -19.01 -12.40 29.24
N THR A 98 -18.11 -13.27 28.78
CA THR A 98 -17.20 -14.01 29.66
C THR A 98 -16.10 -13.12 30.24
N GLY A 99 -15.85 -11.96 29.63
CA GLY A 99 -14.78 -11.03 30.00
C GLY A 99 -13.46 -11.28 29.26
N ASP A 100 -13.38 -12.34 28.45
CA ASP A 100 -12.13 -12.76 27.78
C ASP A 100 -11.84 -11.99 26.48
N LEU A 101 -12.67 -10.99 26.12
CA LEU A 101 -12.51 -10.19 24.92
C LEU A 101 -13.26 -8.86 25.08
N ASN A 102 -12.56 -7.75 24.91
CA ASN A 102 -13.13 -6.43 24.68
C ASN A 102 -12.18 -5.65 23.76
N VAL A 103 -12.53 -5.56 22.48
CA VAL A 103 -11.68 -4.98 21.44
C VAL A 103 -12.49 -4.05 20.55
N TYR A 104 -11.91 -2.91 20.19
CA TYR A 104 -12.52 -1.90 19.31
C TYR A 104 -11.63 -1.68 18.10
N GLY A 105 -12.23 -1.54 16.93
CA GLY A 105 -11.51 -1.09 15.75
C GLY A 105 -12.28 -1.35 14.48
N VAL A 106 -11.59 -1.81 13.45
CA VAL A 106 -12.15 -2.10 12.13
C VAL A 106 -11.88 -3.54 11.69
N THR A 107 -12.82 -4.08 10.92
CA THR A 107 -12.72 -5.39 10.26
C THR A 107 -12.97 -5.26 8.76
N LEU A 108 -12.59 -6.28 8.00
CA LEU A 108 -12.97 -6.43 6.60
C LEU A 108 -14.19 -7.35 6.49
N THR A 109 -14.96 -7.22 5.40
CA THR A 109 -16.12 -8.07 5.18
C THR A 109 -15.69 -9.54 5.15
N GLY A 110 -16.23 -10.36 6.05
CA GLY A 110 -15.95 -11.79 6.12
C GLY A 110 -14.76 -12.19 7.00
N THR A 111 -14.06 -11.25 7.64
CA THR A 111 -13.03 -11.59 8.64
C THR A 111 -13.62 -11.63 10.06
N PRO A 112 -13.27 -12.64 10.88
CA PRO A 112 -13.61 -12.63 12.30
C PRO A 112 -12.64 -11.71 13.06
N GLY A 113 -13.15 -10.94 14.02
CA GLY A 113 -12.31 -10.10 14.90
C GLY A 113 -12.01 -8.70 14.37
N VAL A 114 -11.16 -7.98 15.10
CA VAL A 114 -10.66 -6.65 14.76
C VAL A 114 -9.29 -6.78 14.10
N LEU A 115 -9.11 -6.17 12.93
CA LEU A 115 -7.83 -6.21 12.22
C LEU A 115 -6.91 -5.06 12.60
N ILE A 116 -7.47 -3.87 12.83
CA ILE A 116 -6.76 -2.65 13.25
C ILE A 116 -7.57 -2.04 14.37
N GLY A 117 -6.97 -1.76 15.52
CA GLY A 117 -7.72 -1.33 16.68
C GLY A 117 -6.92 -1.35 17.98
N PHE A 118 -7.64 -1.52 19.08
CA PHE A 118 -7.07 -1.60 20.41
C PHE A 118 -7.97 -2.36 21.38
N ASN A 119 -7.35 -2.79 22.48
CA ASN A 119 -8.01 -3.23 23.70
C ASN A 119 -7.44 -2.47 24.91
N ASP A 120 -7.73 -2.92 26.12
CA ASP A 120 -7.27 -2.27 27.36
C ASP A 120 -5.73 -2.20 27.51
N ALA A 121 -4.98 -3.05 26.80
CA ALA A 121 -3.54 -3.24 27.00
C ALA A 121 -2.68 -2.87 25.80
N VAL A 122 -3.17 -3.09 24.58
CA VAL A 122 -2.40 -2.94 23.34
C VAL A 122 -3.25 -2.28 22.26
N ALA A 123 -2.61 -1.47 21.44
CA ALA A 123 -3.20 -0.83 20.27
C ALA A 123 -2.29 -1.08 19.06
N TRP A 124 -2.86 -1.41 17.91
CA TRP A 124 -2.10 -1.77 16.73
C TRP A 124 -2.74 -1.30 15.43
N THR A 125 -1.88 -1.19 14.42
CA THR A 125 -2.28 -0.93 13.05
C THR A 125 -1.38 -1.67 12.08
N HIS A 126 -1.80 -1.68 10.82
CA HIS A 126 -1.14 -2.41 9.74
C HIS A 126 -0.87 -1.50 8.55
N THR A 127 0.24 -1.78 7.88
CA THR A 127 0.57 -1.20 6.57
C THR A 127 0.99 -2.33 5.64
N VAL A 128 0.72 -2.25 4.34
CA VAL A 128 1.24 -3.23 3.37
C VAL A 128 2.77 -3.30 3.48
N SER A 129 3.30 -4.52 3.57
CA SER A 129 4.75 -4.78 3.61
C SER A 129 5.35 -4.73 2.20
N ALA A 130 6.59 -4.24 2.10
CA ALA A 130 7.39 -4.27 0.87
C ALA A 130 8.01 -5.65 0.57
N GLY A 131 7.91 -6.61 1.50
CA GLY A 131 8.43 -7.96 1.33
C GLY A 131 7.57 -8.81 0.40
N HIS A 132 8.20 -9.81 -0.20
CA HIS A 132 7.59 -10.71 -1.17
C HIS A 132 6.84 -11.85 -0.48
N ARG A 133 5.64 -12.15 -0.97
CA ARG A 133 4.76 -13.21 -0.46
C ARG A 133 4.68 -14.44 -1.35
N MET A 134 5.30 -14.35 -2.52
CA MET A 134 5.35 -15.39 -3.52
C MET A 134 6.67 -15.35 -4.28
N THR A 135 7.03 -16.48 -4.88
CA THR A 135 8.09 -16.56 -5.89
C THR A 135 7.50 -17.08 -7.19
N LEU A 136 7.95 -16.50 -8.30
CA LEU A 136 7.70 -17.03 -9.63
C LEU A 136 8.82 -18.00 -10.02
N TYR A 137 8.49 -18.97 -10.85
CA TYR A 137 9.42 -19.98 -11.33
C TYR A 137 9.34 -20.06 -12.86
N GLU A 138 10.48 -19.94 -13.52
CA GLU A 138 10.65 -20.29 -14.93
C GLU A 138 10.97 -21.78 -15.03
N LEU A 139 10.22 -22.51 -15.85
CA LEU A 139 10.35 -23.95 -16.07
C LEU A 139 10.93 -24.23 -17.46
N ASP A 140 11.97 -25.07 -17.54
CA ASP A 140 12.43 -25.69 -18.79
C ASP A 140 11.47 -26.81 -19.19
N LEU A 141 10.85 -26.70 -20.36
CA LEU A 141 9.90 -27.69 -20.85
C LEU A 141 10.60 -28.88 -21.52
N ALA A 142 9.97 -30.05 -21.45
CA ALA A 142 10.47 -31.25 -22.09
C ALA A 142 10.34 -31.17 -23.61
N ASP A 143 11.35 -31.64 -24.34
CA ASP A 143 11.37 -31.63 -25.80
C ASP A 143 10.11 -32.31 -26.40
N GLY A 144 9.28 -31.51 -27.08
CA GLY A 144 8.08 -32.00 -27.76
C GLY A 144 6.86 -32.24 -26.86
N ASP A 145 6.94 -31.92 -25.57
CA ASP A 145 5.83 -31.97 -24.62
C ASP A 145 5.77 -30.66 -23.80
N PRO A 146 5.04 -29.63 -24.27
CA PRO A 146 4.96 -28.35 -23.57
C PRO A 146 4.15 -28.41 -22.27
N THR A 147 3.63 -29.58 -21.90
CA THR A 147 2.90 -29.83 -20.64
C THR A 147 3.69 -30.68 -19.65
N SER A 148 4.97 -30.92 -19.95
CA SER A 148 5.95 -31.52 -19.03
C SER A 148 7.18 -30.64 -18.92
N TYR A 149 7.83 -30.63 -17.75
CA TYR A 149 9.01 -29.81 -17.47
C TYR A 149 10.12 -30.61 -16.80
N VAL A 150 11.35 -30.15 -16.97
CA VAL A 150 12.56 -30.69 -16.32
C VAL A 150 12.61 -30.19 -14.88
N TYR A 151 12.97 -31.08 -13.96
CA TYR A 151 13.22 -30.77 -12.55
C TYR A 151 14.42 -31.59 -12.06
N GLY A 152 15.59 -30.97 -11.96
CA GLY A 152 16.84 -31.68 -11.73
C GLY A 152 17.09 -32.73 -12.83
N ASP A 153 17.18 -33.99 -12.44
CA ASP A 153 17.34 -35.13 -13.35
C ASP A 153 16.01 -35.76 -13.80
N GLU A 154 14.87 -35.23 -13.35
CA GLU A 154 13.53 -35.76 -13.63
C GLU A 154 12.79 -34.94 -14.69
N THR A 155 11.81 -35.59 -15.34
CA THR A 155 10.77 -34.91 -16.12
C THR A 155 9.44 -35.10 -15.41
N ARG A 156 8.72 -34.00 -15.14
CA ARG A 156 7.45 -33.97 -14.43
C ARG A 156 6.35 -33.46 -15.35
N ALA A 157 5.21 -34.16 -15.34
CA ALA A 157 4.00 -33.67 -16.01
C ALA A 157 3.33 -32.57 -15.17
N MET A 158 2.70 -31.60 -15.83
CA MET A 158 1.79 -30.67 -15.19
C MET A 158 0.43 -31.33 -14.91
N GLU A 159 -0.28 -30.81 -13.91
CA GLU A 159 -1.65 -31.19 -13.62
C GLU A 159 -2.63 -30.26 -14.35
N SER A 160 -3.81 -30.78 -14.73
CA SER A 160 -4.86 -29.98 -15.36
C SER A 160 -6.23 -30.29 -14.75
N GLU A 161 -7.08 -29.27 -14.70
CA GLU A 161 -8.45 -29.35 -14.19
C GLU A 161 -9.40 -28.57 -15.10
N GLU A 162 -10.57 -29.14 -15.42
CA GLU A 162 -11.63 -28.41 -16.12
C GLU A 162 -12.49 -27.63 -15.12
N VAL A 163 -12.45 -26.30 -15.22
CA VAL A 163 -13.29 -25.39 -14.43
C VAL A 163 -14.43 -24.89 -15.31
N SER A 164 -15.66 -24.95 -14.81
CA SER A 164 -16.86 -24.50 -15.52
C SER A 164 -17.58 -23.39 -14.75
N VAL A 165 -17.94 -22.31 -15.44
CA VAL A 165 -18.62 -21.13 -14.87
C VAL A 165 -19.86 -20.81 -15.71
N ASP A 166 -21.01 -20.61 -15.06
CA ASP A 166 -22.21 -20.14 -15.73
C ASP A 166 -22.16 -18.61 -15.91
N VAL A 167 -22.17 -18.16 -17.16
CA VAL A 167 -22.09 -16.75 -17.55
C VAL A 167 -23.46 -16.25 -17.99
N LEU A 168 -23.95 -15.20 -17.33
CA LEU A 168 -25.20 -14.53 -17.69
C LEU A 168 -25.03 -13.74 -18.99
N GLN A 169 -25.80 -14.12 -20.00
CA GLN A 169 -25.80 -13.50 -21.32
C GLN A 169 -26.72 -12.26 -21.37
N PRO A 170 -26.54 -11.36 -22.35
CA PRO A 170 -27.38 -10.17 -22.50
C PRO A 170 -28.88 -10.43 -22.68
N ASP A 171 -29.26 -11.64 -23.11
CA ASP A 171 -30.66 -12.06 -23.27
C ASP A 171 -31.27 -12.68 -22.00
N GLY A 172 -30.50 -12.74 -20.90
CA GLY A 172 -30.90 -13.29 -19.62
C GLY A 172 -30.74 -14.82 -19.50
N THR A 173 -30.21 -15.49 -20.53
CA THR A 173 -29.88 -16.92 -20.45
C THR A 173 -28.52 -17.13 -19.78
N LEU A 174 -28.29 -18.34 -19.24
CA LEU A 174 -26.99 -18.76 -18.73
C LEU A 174 -26.29 -19.63 -19.77
N GLU A 175 -25.02 -19.34 -20.03
CA GLU A 175 -24.12 -20.17 -20.83
C GLU A 175 -23.01 -20.70 -19.93
N THR A 176 -22.83 -22.02 -19.89
CA THR A 176 -21.69 -22.63 -19.19
C THR A 176 -20.43 -22.50 -20.04
N VAL A 177 -19.43 -21.77 -19.53
CA VAL A 177 -18.10 -21.65 -20.12
C VAL A 177 -17.16 -22.57 -19.36
N THR A 178 -16.50 -23.49 -20.07
CA THR A 178 -15.50 -24.41 -19.51
C THR A 178 -14.11 -24.03 -19.98
N GLN A 179 -13.15 -24.01 -19.05
CA GLN A 179 -11.73 -23.76 -19.32
C GLN A 179 -10.87 -24.78 -18.59
N THR A 180 -9.77 -25.21 -19.22
CA THR A 180 -8.77 -26.07 -18.57
C THR A 180 -7.73 -25.21 -17.88
N MET A 181 -7.65 -25.30 -16.56
CA MET A 181 -6.60 -24.70 -15.74
C MET A 181 -5.43 -25.67 -15.59
N TRP A 182 -4.21 -25.14 -15.44
CA TRP A 182 -2.97 -25.93 -15.35
C TRP A 182 -2.17 -25.55 -14.11
N SER A 183 -1.48 -26.54 -13.53
CA SER A 183 -0.59 -26.36 -12.38
C SER A 183 0.69 -27.16 -12.52
N SER A 184 1.81 -26.59 -12.06
CA SER A 184 3.04 -27.33 -11.76
C SER A 184 3.03 -27.82 -10.31
N HIS A 185 4.12 -28.43 -9.85
CA HIS A 185 4.27 -28.78 -8.43
C HIS A 185 4.41 -27.55 -7.51
N TYR A 186 4.78 -26.38 -8.06
CA TYR A 186 4.86 -25.13 -7.30
C TYR A 186 3.49 -24.49 -7.08
N GLY A 187 2.59 -24.62 -8.07
CA GLY A 187 1.28 -24.00 -8.06
C GLY A 187 0.74 -23.71 -9.47
N PRO A 188 -0.22 -22.79 -9.61
CA PRO A 188 -0.86 -22.46 -10.89
C PRO A 188 0.15 -21.99 -11.95
N MET A 189 -0.14 -22.29 -13.22
CA MET A 189 0.60 -21.78 -14.36
C MET A 189 0.23 -20.32 -14.66
N LEU A 190 1.15 -19.57 -15.27
CA LEU A 190 0.99 -18.15 -15.56
C LEU A 190 1.19 -17.83 -17.04
N ASN A 191 0.30 -17.01 -17.57
CA ASN A 191 0.47 -16.32 -18.84
C ASN A 191 1.09 -14.94 -18.61
N LEU A 192 2.43 -14.87 -18.71
CA LEU A 192 3.17 -13.62 -18.65
C LEU A 192 3.45 -13.11 -20.09
N PRO A 193 3.89 -11.85 -20.30
CA PRO A 193 4.04 -11.28 -21.65
C PRO A 193 4.98 -12.03 -22.60
N PHE A 194 5.92 -12.83 -22.06
CA PHE A 194 6.80 -13.71 -22.83
C PHE A 194 6.19 -15.10 -23.12
N GLY A 195 5.01 -15.38 -22.55
CA GLY A 195 4.12 -16.49 -22.88
C GLY A 195 4.57 -17.86 -22.36
N TRP A 196 3.67 -18.84 -22.55
CA TRP A 196 3.97 -20.26 -22.47
C TRP A 196 4.39 -20.74 -23.86
N THR A 197 5.66 -21.12 -24.00
CA THR A 197 6.28 -21.54 -25.28
C THR A 197 6.45 -23.05 -25.34
N THR A 198 7.13 -23.57 -26.37
CA THR A 198 7.53 -24.98 -26.41
C THR A 198 8.76 -25.29 -25.57
N GLU A 199 9.47 -24.26 -25.09
CA GLU A 199 10.74 -24.41 -24.35
C GLU A 199 10.63 -23.94 -22.90
N LYS A 200 9.74 -22.99 -22.62
CA LYS A 200 9.62 -22.29 -21.33
C LYS A 200 8.17 -22.10 -20.93
N ALA A 201 7.89 -22.27 -19.65
CA ALA A 201 6.63 -21.88 -19.01
C ALA A 201 6.89 -21.26 -17.64
N TYR A 202 5.86 -20.64 -17.05
CA TYR A 202 5.99 -19.89 -15.80
C TYR A 202 4.89 -20.30 -14.83
N THR A 203 5.23 -20.35 -13.56
CA THR A 203 4.33 -20.75 -12.47
C THR A 203 4.65 -19.94 -11.21
N LEU A 204 3.84 -20.03 -10.17
CA LEU A 204 4.08 -19.36 -8.89
C LEU A 204 3.88 -20.30 -7.72
N ARG A 205 4.49 -19.94 -6.59
CA ARG A 205 4.19 -20.46 -5.26
C ARG A 205 3.92 -19.29 -4.32
N ASP A 206 2.81 -19.33 -3.59
CA ASP A 206 2.37 -18.28 -2.67
C ASP A 206 2.38 -18.78 -1.22
N ALA A 207 2.98 -18.01 -0.30
CA ALA A 207 3.11 -18.36 1.11
C ALA A 207 1.79 -18.29 1.88
N ASN A 208 0.77 -17.64 1.30
CA ASN A 208 -0.55 -17.47 1.90
C ASN A 208 -1.60 -18.48 1.44
N ILE A 209 -1.32 -19.31 0.42
CA ILE A 209 -2.33 -20.24 -0.14
C ILE A 209 -2.90 -21.20 0.92
N ASP A 210 -2.05 -21.62 1.85
CA ASP A 210 -2.39 -22.51 2.96
C ASP A 210 -2.28 -21.83 4.35
N ASN A 211 -2.31 -20.49 4.40
CA ASN A 211 -2.19 -19.75 5.66
C ASN A 211 -3.52 -19.75 6.44
N SER A 212 -3.84 -20.87 7.08
CA SER A 212 -4.98 -20.98 8.01
C SER A 212 -4.73 -20.35 9.38
N ASP A 213 -3.48 -20.02 9.70
CA ASP A 213 -3.06 -19.50 11.02
C ASP A 213 -3.53 -18.07 11.25
N PHE A 214 -3.90 -17.35 10.19
CA PHE A 214 -4.47 -16.00 10.23
C PHE A 214 -5.60 -15.84 11.26
N ILE A 215 -6.51 -16.81 11.38
CA ILE A 215 -7.64 -16.69 12.32
C ILE A 215 -7.14 -16.75 13.78
N GLY A 216 -6.21 -17.66 14.07
CA GLY A 216 -5.60 -17.78 15.40
C GLY A 216 -4.78 -16.53 15.75
N GLN A 217 -3.99 -16.05 14.79
CA GLN A 217 -3.18 -14.84 14.88
C GLN A 217 -4.00 -13.64 15.37
N PHE A 218 -5.08 -13.28 14.66
CA PHE A 218 -5.88 -12.10 15.01
C PHE A 218 -6.73 -12.31 16.26
N LEU A 219 -7.22 -13.52 16.51
CA LEU A 219 -7.97 -13.80 17.74
C LEU A 219 -7.10 -13.64 18.99
N ASP A 220 -5.85 -14.09 18.96
CA ASP A 220 -4.95 -13.99 20.10
C ASP A 220 -4.39 -12.56 20.25
N MET A 221 -4.21 -11.82 19.14
CA MET A 221 -3.96 -10.37 19.17
C MET A 221 -5.11 -9.61 19.85
N ASP A 222 -6.35 -9.86 19.43
CA ASP A 222 -7.55 -9.22 19.99
C ASP A 222 -7.70 -9.45 21.50
N ARG A 223 -7.22 -10.60 21.99
CA ARG A 223 -7.27 -11.02 23.39
C ARG A 223 -6.06 -10.62 24.22
N ALA A 224 -4.98 -10.16 23.60
CA ALA A 224 -3.72 -9.92 24.28
C ALA A 224 -3.90 -8.91 25.42
N THR A 225 -3.43 -9.28 26.61
CA THR A 225 -3.51 -8.43 27.81
C THR A 225 -2.19 -7.71 28.13
N SER A 226 -1.21 -7.85 27.24
CA SER A 226 0.08 -7.14 27.28
C SER A 226 0.73 -7.18 25.90
N MET A 227 1.72 -6.31 25.68
CA MET A 227 2.55 -6.38 24.47
C MET A 227 3.34 -7.70 24.38
N ASP A 228 3.69 -8.34 25.51
CA ASP A 228 4.34 -9.66 25.48
C ASP A 228 3.42 -10.73 24.90
N GLU A 229 2.15 -10.76 25.34
CA GLU A 229 1.15 -11.69 24.79
C GLU A 229 0.83 -11.38 23.32
N PHE A 230 0.82 -10.10 22.95
CA PHE A 230 0.63 -9.67 21.56
C PHE A 230 1.76 -10.17 20.66
N ILE A 231 3.02 -9.97 21.06
CA ILE A 231 4.19 -10.49 20.35
C ILE A 231 4.17 -12.03 20.30
N GLU A 232 3.75 -12.68 21.38
CA GLU A 232 3.63 -14.15 21.42
C GLU A 232 2.56 -14.67 20.45
N ALA A 233 1.48 -13.93 20.19
CA ALA A 233 0.52 -14.28 19.15
C ALA A 233 1.18 -14.32 17.77
N HIS A 234 2.02 -13.32 17.44
CA HIS A 234 2.82 -13.33 16.21
C HIS A 234 3.80 -14.51 16.15
N ARG A 235 4.47 -14.83 17.26
CA ARG A 235 5.39 -15.98 17.33
C ARG A 235 4.68 -17.32 17.15
N THR A 236 3.55 -17.50 17.83
CA THR A 236 2.78 -18.75 17.85
C THR A 236 2.19 -19.07 16.49
N TRP A 237 1.62 -18.07 15.82
CA TRP A 237 0.87 -18.28 14.58
C TRP A 237 1.69 -17.96 13.33
N ASN A 238 2.51 -16.92 13.36
CA ASN A 238 3.18 -16.37 12.17
C ASN A 238 2.19 -16.24 10.99
N GLY A 239 0.98 -15.77 11.33
CA GLY A 239 -0.22 -15.85 10.49
C GLY A 239 -0.52 -14.57 9.72
N ILE A 240 0.25 -13.51 9.95
CA ILE A 240 0.10 -12.24 9.23
C ILE A 240 0.36 -12.48 7.74
N PRO A 241 -0.54 -12.06 6.82
CA PRO A 241 -0.44 -12.52 5.45
C PRO A 241 0.47 -11.63 4.59
N TRP A 242 0.37 -10.30 4.71
CA TRP A 242 1.05 -9.37 3.80
C TRP A 242 1.26 -7.95 4.37
N VAL A 243 1.11 -7.77 5.69
CA VAL A 243 1.21 -6.46 6.34
C VAL A 243 2.32 -6.40 7.39
N ASN A 244 2.92 -5.23 7.54
CA ASN A 244 3.64 -4.84 8.74
C ASN A 244 2.64 -4.63 9.89
N THR A 245 3.15 -4.66 11.12
CA THR A 245 2.42 -4.31 12.35
C THR A 245 3.18 -3.23 13.09
N MET A 246 2.49 -2.14 13.42
CA MET A 246 2.97 -1.16 14.40
C MET A 246 2.03 -1.25 15.58
N ALA A 247 2.58 -1.50 16.76
CA ALA A 247 1.83 -1.65 17.99
C ALA A 247 2.43 -0.82 19.11
N THR A 248 1.57 -0.40 20.03
CA THR A 248 1.95 0.24 21.28
C THR A 248 1.12 -0.29 22.43
N SER A 249 1.54 -0.04 23.66
CA SER A 249 0.91 -0.64 24.84
C SER A 249 0.78 0.31 26.01
N ALA A 250 -0.11 -0.04 26.92
CA ALA A 250 -0.34 0.70 28.16
C ALA A 250 0.91 0.82 29.04
N ASP A 251 1.86 -0.11 28.92
CA ASP A 251 3.17 -0.07 29.61
C ASP A 251 4.22 0.80 28.87
N GLY A 252 3.85 1.46 27.78
CA GLY A 252 4.66 2.50 27.15
C GLY A 252 5.66 2.01 26.10
N ARG A 253 5.49 0.80 25.54
CA ARG A 253 6.34 0.27 24.48
C ARG A 253 5.83 0.63 23.09
N ALA A 254 6.73 0.76 22.13
CA ALA A 254 6.41 0.85 20.70
C ALA A 254 7.15 -0.26 19.95
N TRP A 255 6.41 -1.06 19.17
CA TRP A 255 6.91 -2.24 18.50
C TRP A 255 6.52 -2.27 17.03
N TYR A 256 7.50 -2.54 16.17
CA TYR A 256 7.34 -2.76 14.74
C TYR A 256 7.69 -4.20 14.42
N ALA A 257 6.91 -4.81 13.53
CA ALA A 257 7.22 -6.12 12.98
C ALA A 257 6.73 -6.30 11.55
N ASP A 258 7.61 -6.80 10.68
CA ASP A 258 7.23 -7.43 9.42
C ASP A 258 7.26 -8.96 9.60
N THR A 259 6.20 -9.48 10.22
CA THR A 259 6.02 -10.93 10.45
C THR A 259 5.09 -11.55 9.41
N ALA A 260 4.97 -10.91 8.25
CA ALA A 260 4.13 -11.41 7.19
C ALA A 260 4.71 -12.68 6.56
N ALA A 261 3.86 -13.55 6.00
CA ALA A 261 4.23 -14.83 5.40
C ALA A 261 5.29 -14.66 4.29
N THR A 262 6.57 -14.78 4.65
CA THR A 262 7.71 -14.53 3.76
C THR A 262 8.33 -15.86 3.33
N PRO A 263 8.51 -16.14 2.04
CA PRO A 263 9.18 -17.35 1.60
C PRO A 263 10.63 -17.45 2.11
N ASN A 264 11.05 -18.66 2.44
CA ASN A 264 12.38 -18.96 2.95
C ASN A 264 13.25 -19.57 1.85
N LEU A 265 14.22 -18.82 1.32
CA LEU A 265 15.16 -19.32 0.31
C LEU A 265 16.52 -19.63 0.94
N SER A 266 17.19 -20.65 0.39
CA SER A 266 18.57 -20.94 0.77
C SER A 266 19.52 -19.79 0.38
N PRO A 267 20.67 -19.61 1.05
CA PRO A 267 21.68 -18.64 0.63
C PRO A 267 22.16 -18.86 -0.81
N GLU A 268 22.18 -20.11 -1.28
CA GLU A 268 22.54 -20.46 -2.66
C GLU A 268 21.49 -19.99 -3.67
N ALA A 269 20.20 -20.22 -3.40
CA ALA A 269 19.10 -19.74 -4.23
C ALA A 269 19.07 -18.20 -4.30
N ILE A 270 19.27 -17.52 -3.16
CA ILE A 270 19.36 -16.06 -3.10
C ILE A 270 20.51 -15.55 -3.96
N ALA A 271 21.71 -16.12 -3.81
CA ALA A 271 22.88 -15.72 -4.58
C ALA A 271 22.69 -15.98 -6.09
N GLY A 272 22.08 -17.11 -6.45
CA GLY A 272 21.74 -17.45 -7.83
C GLY A 272 20.75 -16.46 -8.45
N TRP A 273 19.68 -16.13 -7.74
CA TRP A 273 18.70 -15.13 -8.15
C TRP A 273 19.33 -13.74 -8.33
N GLN A 274 20.13 -13.27 -7.37
CA GLN A 274 20.81 -11.98 -7.47
C GLN A 274 21.78 -11.93 -8.66
N ALA A 275 22.49 -13.02 -8.93
CA ALA A 275 23.36 -13.13 -10.11
C ALA A 275 22.55 -13.08 -11.42
N ALA A 276 21.38 -13.73 -11.47
CA ALA A 276 20.48 -13.66 -12.62
C ALA A 276 19.94 -12.24 -12.85
N VAL A 277 19.51 -11.55 -11.78
CA VAL A 277 19.09 -10.13 -11.85
C VAL A 277 20.23 -9.25 -12.37
N ALA A 278 21.45 -9.41 -11.85
CA ALA A 278 22.62 -8.63 -12.27
C ALA A 278 23.02 -8.90 -13.75
N ALA A 279 22.73 -10.09 -14.27
CA ALA A 279 22.93 -10.43 -15.67
C ALA A 279 21.86 -9.81 -16.61
N GLY A 280 20.75 -9.30 -16.06
CA GLY A 280 19.64 -8.72 -16.82
C GLY A 280 18.58 -9.76 -17.21
N GLY A 281 17.87 -9.52 -18.31
CA GLY A 281 16.87 -10.45 -18.85
C GLY A 281 15.59 -10.56 -18.01
N THR A 282 14.95 -11.74 -18.03
CA THR A 282 13.64 -12.00 -17.41
C THR A 282 13.64 -11.81 -15.89
N ALA A 283 14.73 -12.20 -15.20
CA ALA A 283 14.85 -12.03 -13.76
C ALA A 283 14.89 -10.55 -13.35
N SER A 284 15.64 -9.71 -14.09
CA SER A 284 15.70 -8.26 -13.86
C SER A 284 14.36 -7.58 -14.17
N LEU A 285 13.67 -8.00 -15.25
CA LEU A 285 12.34 -7.51 -15.59
C LEU A 285 11.30 -7.87 -14.52
N ALA A 286 11.31 -9.12 -14.05
CA ALA A 286 10.40 -9.58 -13.00
C ALA A 286 10.58 -8.76 -11.72
N LEU A 287 11.83 -8.52 -11.30
CA LEU A 287 12.13 -7.68 -10.14
C LEU A 287 11.67 -6.24 -10.35
N GLY A 288 11.89 -5.66 -11.54
CA GLY A 288 11.38 -4.33 -11.89
C GLY A 288 9.86 -4.22 -11.86
N SER A 289 9.15 -5.35 -11.89
CA SER A 289 7.70 -5.46 -11.74
C SER A 289 7.27 -5.93 -10.34
N GLY A 290 8.20 -6.06 -9.38
CA GLY A 290 7.91 -6.47 -7.99
C GLY A 290 7.97 -7.97 -7.69
N ALA A 291 8.43 -8.80 -8.61
CA ALA A 291 8.44 -10.26 -8.46
C ALA A 291 9.84 -10.87 -8.40
N ILE A 292 9.98 -11.92 -7.58
CA ILE A 292 11.17 -12.77 -7.53
C ILE A 292 10.98 -13.90 -8.55
N LEU A 293 11.77 -13.93 -9.62
CA LEU A 293 11.77 -15.01 -10.61
C LEU A 293 12.98 -15.93 -10.40
N LEU A 294 12.71 -17.18 -10.06
CA LEU A 294 13.70 -18.24 -9.84
C LEU A 294 13.71 -19.23 -11.02
N ASN A 295 14.80 -19.99 -11.15
CA ASN A 295 14.83 -21.15 -12.05
C ASN A 295 14.14 -22.34 -11.36
N GLY A 296 12.93 -22.69 -11.80
CA GLY A 296 12.13 -23.78 -11.25
C GLY A 296 12.48 -25.17 -11.78
N SER A 297 13.43 -25.27 -12.71
CA SER A 297 14.00 -26.55 -13.13
C SER A 297 15.19 -26.99 -12.29
N ASP A 298 15.70 -26.12 -11.41
CA ASP A 298 16.76 -26.41 -10.46
C ASP A 298 16.19 -26.61 -9.04
N PRO A 299 16.24 -27.84 -8.48
CA PRO A 299 15.76 -28.15 -7.13
C PRO A 299 16.42 -27.32 -6.02
N ALA A 300 17.59 -26.71 -6.26
CA ALA A 300 18.25 -25.84 -5.28
C ALA A 300 17.46 -24.55 -5.00
N ASN A 301 16.51 -24.17 -5.88
CA ASN A 301 15.66 -22.99 -5.74
C ASN A 301 14.32 -23.25 -5.05
N GLU A 302 14.12 -24.46 -4.50
CA GLU A 302 12.98 -24.74 -3.63
C GLU A 302 13.02 -23.89 -2.35
N TRP A 303 11.84 -23.63 -1.80
CA TRP A 303 11.75 -23.04 -0.47
C TRP A 303 12.28 -24.03 0.57
N VAL A 304 12.99 -23.51 1.56
CA VAL A 304 13.61 -24.29 2.62
C VAL A 304 12.69 -24.36 3.84
N ASP A 305 12.48 -25.58 4.34
CA ASP A 305 11.77 -25.79 5.58
C ASP A 305 12.68 -25.53 6.78
N ASP A 306 12.25 -24.67 7.69
CA ASP A 306 12.88 -24.45 8.99
C ASP A 306 11.98 -25.05 10.09
N PRO A 307 12.49 -25.92 10.98
CA PRO A 307 11.68 -26.51 12.06
C PRO A 307 11.16 -25.49 13.08
N ALA A 308 11.70 -24.26 13.10
CA ALA A 308 11.18 -23.16 13.92
C ALA A 308 10.06 -22.37 13.23
N ALA A 309 9.77 -22.62 11.95
CA ALA A 309 8.65 -22.00 11.24
C ALA A 309 7.35 -22.77 11.55
N THR A 310 6.23 -22.04 11.60
CA THR A 310 4.89 -22.61 11.84
C THR A 310 4.33 -23.33 10.61
N ARG A 311 4.83 -22.98 9.42
CA ARG A 311 4.45 -23.56 8.13
C ARG A 311 5.70 -23.87 7.29
N LEU A 312 5.55 -24.78 6.33
CA LEU A 312 6.63 -25.17 5.42
C LEU A 312 7.02 -24.02 4.49
N GLY A 313 8.32 -23.89 4.21
CA GLY A 313 8.88 -22.94 3.26
C GLY A 313 8.75 -21.45 3.61
N VAL A 314 8.37 -21.07 4.84
CA VAL A 314 8.33 -19.66 5.29
C VAL A 314 9.39 -19.36 6.34
N LEU A 315 9.79 -18.08 6.45
CA LEU A 315 10.75 -17.64 7.47
C LEU A 315 10.17 -17.84 8.89
N PRO A 316 10.96 -18.36 9.83
CA PRO A 316 10.55 -18.41 11.23
C PRO A 316 10.49 -17.01 11.85
N PHE A 317 9.62 -16.82 12.84
CA PHE A 317 9.38 -15.54 13.51
C PHE A 317 10.67 -14.80 13.92
N ASP A 318 11.63 -15.50 14.53
CA ASP A 318 12.88 -14.89 15.03
C ASP A 318 13.86 -14.42 13.94
N GLN A 319 13.63 -14.81 12.68
CA GLN A 319 14.43 -14.36 11.53
C GLN A 319 13.77 -13.23 10.75
N GLN A 320 12.59 -12.77 11.19
CA GLN A 320 11.84 -11.71 10.53
C GLN A 320 12.14 -10.32 11.15
N PRO A 321 12.05 -9.22 10.37
CA PRO A 321 12.37 -7.88 10.86
C PRO A 321 11.44 -7.42 11.97
N GLN A 322 12.03 -7.00 13.09
CA GLN A 322 11.32 -6.51 14.26
C GLN A 322 12.16 -5.43 14.94
N LEU A 323 11.50 -4.43 15.53
CA LEU A 323 12.15 -3.38 16.29
C LEU A 323 11.26 -2.92 17.44
N GLU A 324 11.81 -2.86 18.64
CA GLU A 324 11.15 -2.25 19.80
C GLU A 324 11.90 -0.98 20.21
N ARG A 325 11.15 0.07 20.52
CA ARG A 325 11.68 1.40 20.84
C ARG A 325 10.89 2.06 21.97
N GLU A 326 11.57 2.91 22.73
CA GLU A 326 10.94 3.77 23.74
C GLU A 326 10.48 5.12 23.13
N ASP A 327 11.07 5.53 22.01
CA ASP A 327 10.69 6.76 21.29
C ASP A 327 9.55 6.51 20.30
N PHE A 328 9.83 5.99 19.11
CA PHE A 328 8.80 5.63 18.15
C PHE A 328 9.26 4.54 17.20
N VAL A 329 8.29 3.87 16.58
CA VAL A 329 8.45 3.14 15.33
C VAL A 329 7.33 3.53 14.38
N PHE A 330 7.59 3.45 13.08
CA PHE A 330 6.57 3.73 12.09
C PHE A 330 6.77 2.90 10.83
N ASN A 331 5.72 2.84 10.00
CA ASN A 331 5.87 2.41 8.62
C ASN A 331 4.93 3.18 7.70
N ALA A 332 5.37 3.34 6.45
CA ALA A 332 4.62 3.97 5.37
C ALA A 332 4.79 3.21 4.02
N ASN A 333 4.82 1.88 4.10
CA ASN A 333 4.91 0.90 3.00
C ASN A 333 6.27 0.69 2.33
N ASP A 334 7.28 1.50 2.64
CA ASP A 334 8.66 1.07 2.40
C ASP A 334 9.03 -0.09 3.35
N SER A 335 10.17 -0.72 3.08
CA SER A 335 10.64 -1.88 3.85
C SER A 335 10.87 -1.59 5.33
N HIS A 336 11.16 -2.65 6.09
CA HIS A 336 11.56 -2.61 7.50
C HIS A 336 12.75 -1.71 7.80
N TRP A 337 13.56 -1.38 6.79
CA TRP A 337 14.85 -0.71 6.97
C TRP A 337 14.78 0.55 7.83
N LEU A 338 13.76 1.38 7.67
CA LEU A 338 13.61 2.65 8.40
C LEU A 338 12.43 2.68 9.36
N ALA A 339 12.08 1.55 9.97
CA ALA A 339 11.09 1.50 11.04
C ALA A 339 11.35 2.55 12.14
N ASN A 340 12.63 2.84 12.42
CA ASN A 340 13.10 4.07 13.06
C ASN A 340 14.44 4.51 12.42
N PRO A 341 14.58 5.75 11.89
CA PRO A 341 15.82 6.18 11.23
C PRO A 341 17.05 6.25 12.15
N ALA A 342 16.86 6.31 13.47
CA ALA A 342 17.94 6.28 14.45
C ALA A 342 18.49 4.85 14.69
N GLU A 343 17.79 3.81 14.26
CA GLU A 343 18.22 2.41 14.33
C GLU A 343 17.71 1.62 13.12
N PRO A 344 18.37 1.77 11.95
CA PRO A 344 17.96 1.06 10.75
C PRO A 344 18.11 -0.46 10.90
N LEU A 345 17.10 -1.22 10.46
CA LEU A 345 17.12 -2.67 10.46
C LEU A 345 17.83 -3.21 9.22
N THR A 346 18.90 -4.00 9.39
CA THR A 346 19.67 -4.56 8.26
C THR A 346 20.07 -6.01 8.48
N GLY A 347 20.36 -6.72 7.38
CA GLY A 347 20.87 -8.10 7.41
C GLY A 347 19.78 -9.16 7.36
N TYR A 348 18.56 -8.79 6.94
CA TYR A 348 17.45 -9.72 6.78
C TYR A 348 17.47 -10.38 5.38
N SER A 349 16.63 -11.39 5.20
CA SER A 349 16.40 -11.98 3.87
C SER A 349 15.96 -10.90 2.89
N PRO A 350 16.49 -10.83 1.65
CA PRO A 350 16.02 -9.86 0.65
C PRO A 350 14.55 -10.05 0.30
N LEU A 351 13.93 -11.19 0.65
CA LEU A 351 12.51 -11.41 0.48
C LEU A 351 11.66 -10.62 1.48
N THR A 352 12.24 -10.07 2.54
CA THR A 352 11.54 -9.19 3.51
C THR A 352 11.43 -7.74 3.02
N GLY A 353 12.15 -7.38 1.95
CA GLY A 353 12.14 -6.05 1.35
C GLY A 353 13.54 -5.45 1.22
N PRO A 354 13.69 -4.38 0.41
CA PRO A 354 14.99 -3.80 0.10
C PRO A 354 15.55 -2.96 1.25
N GLU A 355 16.82 -3.16 1.59
CA GLU A 355 17.58 -2.32 2.53
C GLU A 355 18.50 -1.35 1.76
N ASN A 356 18.88 -0.23 2.37
CA ASN A 356 19.75 0.79 1.74
C ASN A 356 19.24 1.28 0.38
N SER A 357 17.92 1.43 0.24
CA SER A 357 17.23 1.82 -0.98
C SER A 357 16.56 3.18 -0.83
N SER A 358 16.31 3.88 -1.95
CA SER A 358 15.62 5.16 -1.89
C SER A 358 14.20 4.99 -1.34
N GLN A 359 13.79 5.93 -0.50
CA GLN A 359 12.50 5.87 0.18
C GLN A 359 11.45 6.66 -0.57
N SER A 360 10.20 6.21 -0.48
CA SER A 360 9.06 6.97 -0.97
C SER A 360 8.97 8.35 -0.29
N ALA A 361 8.39 9.31 -1.00
CA ALA A 361 8.20 10.65 -0.46
C ALA A 361 7.33 10.65 0.82
N ARG A 362 6.36 9.75 0.91
CA ARG A 362 5.51 9.58 2.09
C ARG A 362 6.29 9.00 3.28
N THR A 363 7.13 7.99 3.11
CA THR A 363 8.01 7.50 4.20
C THR A 363 8.90 8.59 4.75
N ARG A 364 9.53 9.38 3.86
CA ARG A 364 10.36 10.52 4.26
C ARG A 364 9.55 11.56 5.03
N MET A 365 8.35 11.90 4.59
CA MET A 365 7.47 12.86 5.28
C MET A 365 7.04 12.38 6.67
N ASN A 366 6.70 11.08 6.82
CA ASN A 366 6.39 10.50 8.12
C ASN A 366 7.61 10.56 9.07
N ALA A 367 8.80 10.19 8.59
CA ALA A 367 10.04 10.27 9.38
C ALA A 367 10.35 11.71 9.82
N ILE A 368 10.16 12.69 8.92
CA ILE A 368 10.34 14.11 9.20
C ILE A 368 9.37 14.54 10.31
N LEU A 369 8.07 14.24 10.20
CA LEU A 369 7.08 14.65 11.20
C LEU A 369 7.36 14.05 12.57
N LEU A 370 7.63 12.75 12.66
CA LEU A 370 7.91 12.08 13.94
C LEU A 370 9.19 12.61 14.60
N SER A 371 10.15 13.08 13.80
CA SER A 371 11.41 13.65 14.28
C SER A 371 11.37 15.17 14.48
N ASP A 372 10.29 15.85 14.08
CA ASP A 372 10.16 17.30 14.13
C ASP A 372 9.76 17.74 15.55
N PRO A 373 10.63 18.43 16.31
CA PRO A 373 10.28 18.87 17.66
C PRO A 373 9.19 19.96 17.66
N SER A 374 8.89 20.60 16.52
CA SER A 374 7.86 21.63 16.44
C SER A 374 6.42 21.09 16.45
N VAL A 375 6.25 19.77 16.30
CA VAL A 375 4.94 19.11 16.40
C VAL A 375 4.68 18.54 17.80
N ARG A 376 5.43 19.00 18.80
CA ARG A 376 5.36 18.55 20.19
C ARG A 376 5.13 19.74 21.11
N GLY A 377 4.71 19.47 22.33
CA GLY A 377 4.57 20.47 23.39
C GLY A 377 5.92 21.09 23.80
N ASP A 378 5.86 22.16 24.58
CA ASP A 378 7.06 22.86 25.12
C ASP A 378 7.94 21.96 26.01
N ASP A 379 7.38 20.86 26.52
CA ASP A 379 8.07 19.84 27.30
C ASP A 379 8.80 18.79 26.43
N GLY A 380 8.63 18.86 25.11
CA GLY A 380 9.20 17.94 24.12
C GLY A 380 8.43 16.61 24.00
N LEU A 381 7.29 16.48 24.69
CA LEU A 381 6.39 15.33 24.62
C LEU A 381 5.22 15.62 23.67
N MET A 382 4.54 14.55 23.26
CA MET A 382 3.41 14.58 22.35
C MET A 382 2.13 14.29 23.13
N SER A 383 1.20 15.23 23.11
CA SER A 383 -0.20 15.01 23.53
C SER A 383 -1.00 14.35 22.40
N LEU A 384 -2.18 13.78 22.70
CA LEU A 384 -3.08 13.28 21.65
C LEU A 384 -3.44 14.36 20.62
N ALA A 385 -3.59 15.62 21.05
CA ALA A 385 -3.87 16.75 20.18
C ALA A 385 -2.69 17.09 19.26
N ASP A 386 -1.45 16.97 19.75
CA ASP A 386 -0.25 17.16 18.95
C ASP A 386 -0.11 16.06 17.87
N LEU A 387 -0.37 14.81 18.24
CA LEU A 387 -0.41 13.68 17.30
C LEU A 387 -1.41 13.93 16.17
N GLN A 388 -2.64 14.31 16.53
CA GLN A 388 -3.68 14.67 15.56
C GLN A 388 -3.25 15.88 14.70
N GLY A 389 -2.69 16.92 15.31
CA GLY A 389 -2.21 18.12 14.62
C GLY A 389 -1.10 17.83 13.61
N ALA A 390 -0.17 16.92 13.95
CA ALA A 390 0.88 16.48 13.05
C ALA A 390 0.31 15.77 11.81
N TRP A 391 -0.65 14.86 12.00
CA TRP A 391 -1.32 14.17 10.90
C TRP A 391 -2.20 15.12 10.06
N LEU A 392 -2.99 15.97 10.71
CA LEU A 392 -3.88 16.97 10.09
C LEU A 392 -3.15 18.15 9.45
N SER A 393 -1.82 18.21 9.56
CA SER A 393 -1.00 19.29 9.03
C SER A 393 -1.14 19.44 7.51
N ASN A 394 -1.49 18.36 6.80
CA ASN A 394 -1.54 18.29 5.34
C ASN A 394 -0.26 18.81 4.67
N ARG A 395 0.87 18.62 5.36
CA ARG A 395 2.21 18.84 4.83
C ARG A 395 2.52 17.81 3.75
N ALA A 396 3.34 18.20 2.78
CA ALA A 396 3.73 17.36 1.66
C ALA A 396 5.22 17.55 1.36
N LEU A 397 5.98 16.45 1.27
CA LEU A 397 7.44 16.49 1.19
C LEU A 397 7.93 17.41 0.09
N HIS A 398 7.43 17.22 -1.15
CA HIS A 398 7.96 17.95 -2.29
C HIS A 398 7.64 19.44 -2.21
N ALA A 399 6.52 19.81 -1.60
CA ALA A 399 6.22 21.22 -1.34
C ALA A 399 7.28 21.84 -0.41
N GLU A 400 7.67 21.14 0.66
CA GLU A 400 8.65 21.65 1.62
C GLU A 400 10.04 21.80 1.04
N ILE A 401 10.49 20.82 0.25
CA ILE A 401 11.89 20.79 -0.20
C ILE A 401 12.09 21.39 -1.59
N ALA A 402 11.06 21.47 -2.43
CA ALA A 402 11.21 21.86 -3.84
C ALA A 402 10.48 23.15 -4.22
N ARG A 403 9.36 23.52 -3.57
CA ARG A 403 8.52 24.66 -3.98
C ARG A 403 9.32 25.95 -4.18
N ASP A 404 10.08 26.36 -3.16
CA ASP A 404 10.82 27.64 -3.20
C ASP A 404 11.90 27.65 -4.29
N GLN A 405 12.50 26.50 -4.57
CA GLN A 405 13.48 26.33 -5.65
C GLN A 405 12.81 26.42 -7.02
N VAL A 406 11.64 25.79 -7.18
CA VAL A 406 10.82 25.89 -8.41
C VAL A 406 10.36 27.33 -8.65
N VAL A 407 9.87 28.02 -7.62
CA VAL A 407 9.47 29.44 -7.71
C VAL A 407 10.65 30.30 -8.16
N LYS A 408 11.84 30.09 -7.58
CA LYS A 408 13.05 30.81 -8.00
C LYS A 408 13.39 30.55 -9.48
N LEU A 409 13.36 29.30 -9.94
CA LEU A 409 13.63 28.95 -11.35
C LEU A 409 12.58 29.57 -12.29
N CYS A 410 11.33 29.61 -11.85
CA CYS A 410 10.21 30.22 -12.54
C CYS A 410 10.44 31.73 -12.71
N ASP A 411 10.85 32.43 -11.65
CA ASP A 411 11.15 33.87 -11.65
C ASP A 411 12.36 34.24 -12.51
N ASP A 412 13.39 33.40 -12.51
CA ASP A 412 14.60 33.61 -13.30
C ASP A 412 14.33 33.50 -14.82
N GLN A 413 13.31 32.74 -15.23
CA GLN A 413 12.96 32.53 -16.65
C GLN A 413 11.78 33.38 -17.12
N GLY A 414 10.65 33.38 -16.41
CA GLY A 414 9.41 34.13 -16.68
C GLY A 414 8.65 33.73 -17.96
N VAL A 415 9.36 33.41 -19.03
CA VAL A 415 8.81 33.00 -20.33
C VAL A 415 9.59 31.80 -20.84
N VAL A 416 8.86 30.74 -21.21
CA VAL A 416 9.42 29.52 -21.82
C VAL A 416 8.92 29.31 -23.23
N LEU A 417 9.42 28.27 -23.91
CA LEU A 417 8.97 27.90 -25.25
C LEU A 417 8.09 26.65 -25.22
N VAL A 418 6.80 26.83 -25.46
CA VAL A 418 5.85 25.73 -25.69
C VAL A 418 5.64 25.58 -27.19
N GLN A 419 5.98 24.42 -27.75
CA GLN A 419 5.89 24.16 -29.20
C GLN A 419 6.56 25.25 -30.06
N GLY A 420 7.69 25.78 -29.57
CA GLY A 420 8.46 26.83 -30.24
C GLY A 420 7.87 28.25 -30.14
N LYS A 421 6.81 28.46 -29.35
CA LYS A 421 6.21 29.78 -29.11
C LYS A 421 6.49 30.26 -27.68
N PRO A 422 6.77 31.56 -27.48
CA PRO A 422 6.86 32.15 -26.14
C PRO A 422 5.57 31.93 -25.35
N PHE A 423 5.71 31.46 -24.12
CA PHE A 423 4.62 31.18 -23.20
C PHE A 423 4.98 31.75 -21.82
N ASP A 424 4.13 32.62 -21.30
CA ASP A 424 4.32 33.30 -20.02
C ASP A 424 3.91 32.38 -18.87
N ILE A 425 4.85 32.13 -17.95
CA ILE A 425 4.64 31.29 -16.77
C ILE A 425 4.60 32.09 -15.48
N THR A 426 4.81 33.41 -15.53
CA THR A 426 4.79 34.28 -14.34
C THR A 426 3.53 34.12 -13.49
N PRO A 427 2.31 33.98 -14.06
CA PRO A 427 1.10 33.75 -13.25
C PRO A 427 1.16 32.47 -12.40
N ALA A 428 1.79 31.39 -12.87
CA ALA A 428 1.97 30.19 -12.06
C ALA A 428 3.02 30.39 -10.96
N CYS A 429 4.09 31.16 -11.25
CA CYS A 429 5.09 31.49 -10.23
C CYS A 429 4.43 32.24 -9.05
N ASP A 430 3.54 33.18 -9.34
CA ASP A 430 2.83 33.98 -8.34
C ASP A 430 1.94 33.12 -7.44
N VAL A 431 1.12 32.25 -8.04
CA VAL A 431 0.26 31.33 -7.29
C VAL A 431 1.08 30.40 -6.39
N LEU A 432 2.15 29.80 -6.92
CA LEU A 432 3.00 28.92 -6.12
C LEU A 432 3.71 29.67 -4.99
N ARG A 433 4.13 30.93 -5.21
CA ARG A 433 4.76 31.76 -4.17
C ARG A 433 3.81 32.17 -3.04
N ASP A 434 2.52 32.29 -3.34
CA ASP A 434 1.52 32.67 -2.33
C ASP A 434 0.93 31.44 -1.62
N TRP A 435 1.02 30.25 -2.22
CA TRP A 435 0.59 28.98 -1.63
C TRP A 435 1.44 28.59 -0.41
N ASP A 436 0.83 28.16 0.69
CA ASP A 436 1.52 27.79 1.94
C ASP A 436 2.18 26.39 1.94
N GLY A 437 2.10 25.66 0.82
CA GLY A 437 2.64 24.31 0.69
C GLY A 437 1.74 23.21 1.27
N ARG A 438 0.52 23.54 1.74
CA ARG A 438 -0.39 22.57 2.37
C ARG A 438 -1.51 22.13 1.43
N LEU A 439 -2.09 20.98 1.75
CA LEU A 439 -3.15 20.32 0.98
C LEU A 439 -4.50 20.39 1.72
N ASN A 440 -4.95 21.61 2.03
CA ASN A 440 -6.26 21.86 2.65
C ASN A 440 -7.32 22.11 1.58
N PRO A 441 -8.62 21.95 1.89
CA PRO A 441 -9.69 22.26 0.94
C PRO A 441 -9.63 23.69 0.40
N ASP A 442 -9.19 24.66 1.21
CA ASP A 442 -9.04 26.08 0.85
C ASP A 442 -7.66 26.44 0.26
N SER A 443 -6.74 25.47 0.12
CA SER A 443 -5.41 25.72 -0.42
C SER A 443 -5.46 26.08 -1.90
N THR A 444 -5.16 27.35 -2.22
CA THR A 444 -4.98 27.85 -3.58
C THR A 444 -3.52 27.64 -4.01
N GLY A 445 -3.31 26.93 -5.12
CA GLY A 445 -1.97 26.55 -5.62
C GLY A 445 -1.59 25.09 -5.43
N ALA A 446 -2.27 24.36 -4.54
CA ALA A 446 -2.10 22.91 -4.36
C ALA A 446 -2.41 22.13 -5.65
N VAL A 447 -3.47 22.51 -6.37
CA VAL A 447 -3.86 21.88 -7.65
C VAL A 447 -2.78 22.11 -8.71
N LEU A 448 -2.22 23.32 -8.77
CA LEU A 448 -1.15 23.67 -9.70
C LEU A 448 0.12 22.87 -9.41
N TRP A 449 0.46 22.73 -8.12
CA TRP A 449 1.58 21.90 -7.68
C TRP A 449 1.42 20.44 -8.06
N ARG A 450 0.21 19.87 -7.90
CA ARG A 450 -0.10 18.50 -8.31
C ARG A 450 0.07 18.30 -9.82
N GLU A 451 -0.52 19.16 -10.64
CA GLU A 451 -0.39 19.07 -12.10
C GLU A 451 1.05 19.28 -12.59
N PHE A 452 1.82 20.08 -11.88
CA PHE A 452 3.25 20.24 -12.11
C PHE A 452 4.01 18.94 -11.81
N LEU A 453 3.79 18.33 -10.64
CA LEU A 453 4.42 17.06 -10.28
C LEU A 453 3.97 15.91 -11.20
N ALA A 454 2.77 15.99 -11.78
CA ALA A 454 2.25 15.02 -12.75
C ALA A 454 3.13 14.88 -14.01
N GLN A 455 3.95 15.89 -14.32
CA GLN A 455 4.83 15.90 -15.50
C GLN A 455 6.11 15.06 -15.34
N PHE A 456 6.38 14.57 -14.13
CA PHE A 456 7.56 13.76 -13.82
C PHE A 456 7.17 12.30 -13.60
N SER A 457 8.06 11.36 -13.85
CA SER A 457 7.81 9.98 -13.43
C SER A 457 7.95 9.83 -11.91
N GLY A 458 7.42 8.76 -11.32
CA GLY A 458 7.67 8.46 -9.90
C GLY A 458 9.16 8.35 -9.61
N ALA A 459 9.92 7.72 -10.51
CA ALA A 459 11.38 7.61 -10.43
C ALA A 459 12.07 8.97 -10.45
N ASP A 460 11.59 9.96 -11.20
CA ASP A 460 12.19 11.30 -11.19
C ASP A 460 12.08 11.97 -9.82
N LEU A 461 11.00 11.68 -9.07
CA LEU A 461 10.72 12.28 -7.77
C LEU A 461 11.34 11.51 -6.60
N THR A 462 11.64 10.22 -6.78
CA THR A 462 12.21 9.36 -5.73
C THR A 462 13.66 8.96 -5.99
N GLN A 463 14.18 9.12 -7.20
CA GLN A 463 15.57 8.80 -7.54
C GLN A 463 16.43 10.05 -7.72
N GLY A 464 17.71 9.85 -7.42
CA GLY A 464 18.76 10.83 -7.48
C GLY A 464 19.41 10.98 -8.85
N GLY A 465 19.88 12.19 -9.20
CA GLY A 465 20.50 12.42 -10.53
C GLY A 465 19.47 12.31 -11.66
N SER A 466 18.20 12.54 -11.34
CA SER A 466 17.07 12.52 -12.25
C SER A 466 16.90 13.87 -12.95
N VAL A 467 15.85 13.99 -13.77
CA VAL A 467 15.50 15.27 -14.38
C VAL A 467 14.99 16.31 -13.37
N PHE A 468 14.56 15.86 -12.17
CA PHE A 468 13.99 16.72 -11.14
C PHE A 468 14.96 17.01 -9.98
N TYR A 469 15.63 15.99 -9.43
CA TYR A 469 16.57 16.15 -8.30
C TYR A 469 18.03 15.87 -8.69
N VAL A 470 18.91 16.83 -8.42
CA VAL A 470 20.35 16.69 -8.74
C VAL A 470 21.16 15.98 -7.65
N VAL A 471 20.77 16.11 -6.38
CA VAL A 471 21.46 15.40 -5.29
C VAL A 471 20.96 13.97 -5.25
N PRO A 472 21.85 12.97 -5.35
CA PRO A 472 21.41 11.60 -5.38
C PRO A 472 20.94 11.09 -4.02
N PHE A 473 20.23 9.96 -4.03
CA PHE A 473 19.97 9.21 -2.80
C PHE A 473 21.29 8.80 -2.13
N ASP A 474 21.38 9.00 -0.82
CA ASP A 474 22.47 8.60 0.04
C ASP A 474 21.91 7.70 1.16
N PRO A 475 22.30 6.42 1.25
CA PRO A 475 21.83 5.55 2.32
C PRO A 475 22.28 5.99 3.72
N ALA A 476 23.28 6.87 3.84
CA ALA A 476 23.66 7.48 5.11
C ALA A 476 22.77 8.68 5.50
N ASP A 477 21.97 9.20 4.57
CA ASP A 477 21.01 10.28 4.78
C ASP A 477 19.68 10.02 4.03
N PRO A 478 18.98 8.92 4.36
CA PRO A 478 17.86 8.44 3.54
C PRO A 478 16.58 9.27 3.71
N VAL A 479 16.50 10.09 4.75
CA VAL A 479 15.37 10.97 5.00
C VAL A 479 15.49 12.27 4.20
N ASN A 480 16.70 12.81 4.06
CA ASN A 480 16.90 14.10 3.38
C ASN A 480 17.32 13.97 1.91
N THR A 481 17.57 12.76 1.39
CA THR A 481 17.94 12.54 -0.02
C THR A 481 16.94 11.62 -0.75
N PRO A 482 16.76 11.77 -2.08
CA PRO A 482 17.29 12.82 -2.95
C PRO A 482 16.66 14.20 -2.67
N ASN A 483 17.34 15.26 -3.10
CA ASN A 483 16.89 16.65 -2.91
C ASN A 483 17.51 17.58 -3.97
N THR A 484 17.23 18.89 -3.83
CA THR A 484 17.71 19.98 -4.69
C THR A 484 17.19 19.92 -6.13
N VAL A 485 16.32 20.86 -6.46
CA VAL A 485 15.68 20.92 -7.79
C VAL A 485 16.72 21.22 -8.86
N ALA A 486 16.66 20.48 -9.96
CA ALA A 486 17.53 20.67 -11.10
C ALA A 486 17.23 22.00 -11.82
N ASP A 487 18.25 22.83 -11.98
CA ASP A 487 18.20 24.03 -12.83
C ASP A 487 18.29 23.62 -14.31
N ASN A 488 17.16 23.20 -14.86
CA ASN A 488 17.05 22.80 -16.26
C ASN A 488 15.72 23.26 -16.89
N THR A 489 15.66 23.24 -18.21
CA THR A 489 14.47 23.66 -18.96
C THR A 489 13.31 22.68 -18.83
N THR A 490 13.54 21.40 -18.50
CA THR A 490 12.46 20.42 -18.32
C THR A 490 11.60 20.78 -17.11
N VAL A 491 12.22 21.15 -15.98
CA VAL A 491 11.50 21.57 -14.77
C VAL A 491 10.61 22.77 -15.07
N VAL A 492 11.14 23.80 -15.74
CA VAL A 492 10.35 25.01 -15.99
C VAL A 492 9.31 24.81 -17.10
N ASN A 493 9.59 23.97 -18.11
CA ASN A 493 8.60 23.60 -19.12
C ASN A 493 7.43 22.78 -18.56
N ALA A 494 7.65 22.00 -17.49
CA ALA A 494 6.59 21.28 -16.80
C ALA A 494 5.55 22.23 -16.17
N LEU A 495 5.95 23.41 -15.68
CA LEU A 495 4.99 24.43 -15.22
C LEU A 495 4.11 24.94 -16.36
N ALA A 496 4.67 25.13 -17.55
CA ALA A 496 3.88 25.52 -18.71
C ALA A 496 2.88 24.42 -19.10
N GLN A 497 3.25 23.14 -19.01
CA GLN A 497 2.31 22.04 -19.24
C GLN A 497 1.17 22.05 -18.20
N ALA A 498 1.47 22.28 -16.92
CA ALA A 498 0.45 22.42 -15.89
C ALA A 498 -0.53 23.58 -16.19
N ILE A 499 -0.04 24.75 -16.64
CA ILE A 499 -0.93 25.86 -17.04
C ILE A 499 -1.83 25.47 -18.23
N LEU A 500 -1.32 24.71 -19.19
CA LEU A 500 -2.13 24.25 -20.33
C LEU A 500 -3.25 23.31 -19.89
N VAL A 501 -3.00 22.41 -18.93
CA VAL A 501 -4.03 21.55 -18.32
C VAL A 501 -5.16 22.38 -17.74
N PHE A 502 -4.84 23.43 -16.98
CA PHE A 502 -5.82 24.36 -16.42
C PHE A 502 -6.61 25.07 -17.52
N GLY A 503 -5.93 25.51 -18.58
CA GLY A 503 -6.56 26.14 -19.74
C GLY A 503 -7.55 25.23 -20.46
N GLU A 504 -7.22 23.94 -20.62
CA GLU A 504 -8.12 22.93 -21.19
C GLU A 504 -9.34 22.66 -20.31
N ARG A 505 -9.19 22.72 -18.98
CA ARG A 505 -10.27 22.57 -18.02
C ARG A 505 -11.09 23.86 -17.80
N GLY A 506 -10.57 25.01 -18.21
CA GLY A 506 -11.18 26.31 -17.96
C GLY A 506 -11.12 26.74 -16.48
N TRP A 507 -10.13 26.24 -15.72
CA TRP A 507 -9.94 26.57 -14.32
C TRP A 507 -9.01 27.77 -14.13
N PRO A 508 -9.27 28.62 -13.11
CA PRO A 508 -8.30 29.61 -12.70
C PRO A 508 -7.10 28.92 -12.02
N LEU A 509 -5.89 29.49 -12.15
CA LEU A 509 -4.66 28.88 -11.60
C LEU A 509 -4.65 28.80 -10.07
N ASP A 510 -5.41 29.69 -9.42
CA ASP A 510 -5.60 29.78 -7.97
C ASP A 510 -6.86 29.06 -7.48
N ILE A 511 -7.43 28.13 -8.26
CA ILE A 511 -8.56 27.30 -7.81
C ILE A 511 -8.22 26.60 -6.49
N ALA A 512 -9.18 26.58 -5.55
CA ALA A 512 -9.01 25.90 -4.28
C ALA A 512 -9.07 24.39 -4.48
N LEU A 513 -8.27 23.63 -3.71
CA LEU A 513 -8.22 22.17 -3.83
C LEU A 513 -9.61 21.53 -3.66
N GLY A 514 -10.39 21.96 -2.68
CA GLY A 514 -11.71 21.42 -2.36
C GLY A 514 -12.78 21.68 -3.43
N ASP A 515 -12.56 22.64 -4.34
CA ASP A 515 -13.46 22.87 -5.48
C ASP A 515 -13.34 21.78 -6.55
N VAL A 516 -12.23 21.04 -6.54
CA VAL A 516 -11.94 19.98 -7.52
C VAL A 516 -11.62 18.64 -6.89
N GLN A 517 -11.34 18.54 -5.59
CA GLN A 517 -11.11 17.29 -4.85
C GLN A 517 -12.24 17.06 -3.86
N PHE A 518 -13.07 16.06 -4.11
CA PHE A 518 -14.35 15.87 -3.43
C PHE A 518 -14.71 14.38 -3.30
N ASP A 519 -15.73 14.05 -2.48
CA ASP A 519 -16.22 12.67 -2.33
C ASP A 519 -16.75 12.12 -3.67
N GLY A 520 -16.07 11.12 -4.23
CA GLY A 520 -16.35 10.53 -5.53
C GLY A 520 -17.45 9.48 -5.54
N ARG A 521 -18.00 9.13 -4.37
CA ARG A 521 -19.12 8.18 -4.26
C ARG A 521 -20.41 8.80 -4.81
N THR A 522 -21.48 8.00 -4.87
CA THR A 522 -22.79 8.50 -5.33
C THR A 522 -23.46 9.38 -4.27
N VAL A 523 -22.98 10.61 -4.09
CA VAL A 523 -23.50 11.58 -3.12
C VAL A 523 -24.02 12.83 -3.82
N THR A 524 -25.03 13.46 -3.22
CA THR A 524 -25.50 14.78 -3.68
C THR A 524 -24.69 15.87 -2.98
N ASP A 525 -24.22 16.87 -3.73
CA ASP A 525 -23.42 18.01 -3.22
C ASP A 525 -22.18 17.58 -2.41
N PRO A 526 -21.19 16.92 -3.04
CA PRO A 526 -20.03 16.38 -2.35
C PRO A 526 -19.20 17.48 -1.68
N LEU A 527 -18.69 17.18 -0.48
CA LEU A 527 -17.79 18.09 0.25
C LEU A 527 -16.39 18.06 -0.35
N GLY A 528 -15.74 19.23 -0.37
CA GLY A 528 -14.32 19.34 -0.70
C GLY A 528 -13.44 18.71 0.39
N LEU A 529 -12.41 17.96 -0.02
CA LEU A 529 -11.65 17.11 0.89
C LEU A 529 -10.19 17.56 1.06
N PRO A 530 -9.62 17.44 2.27
CA PRO A 530 -8.19 17.61 2.51
C PRO A 530 -7.36 16.43 1.99
N GLY A 531 -6.04 16.61 1.95
CA GLY A 531 -5.07 15.56 1.66
C GLY A 531 -4.59 15.55 0.22
N GLY A 532 -3.68 14.63 -0.11
CA GLY A 532 -3.21 14.42 -1.48
C GLY A 532 -2.67 13.03 -1.74
N THR A 533 -1.67 12.91 -2.59
CA THR A 533 -1.22 11.61 -3.10
C THR A 533 0.22 11.30 -2.68
N ASN A 534 0.63 10.05 -2.93
CA ASN A 534 2.03 9.63 -2.78
C ASN A 534 2.98 10.53 -3.58
N ARG A 535 2.55 11.00 -4.75
CA ARG A 535 3.34 11.85 -5.64
C ARG A 535 3.68 13.21 -5.05
N GLU A 536 2.81 13.78 -4.23
CA GLU A 536 3.11 15.02 -3.50
C GLU A 536 4.01 14.78 -2.28
N GLY A 537 4.12 13.52 -1.83
CA GLY A 537 4.72 13.16 -0.55
C GLY A 537 3.82 13.54 0.63
N ALA A 538 2.51 13.50 0.44
CA ALA A 538 1.54 13.71 1.50
C ALA A 538 1.48 12.50 2.43
N ILE A 539 1.20 12.72 3.72
CA ILE A 539 0.86 11.63 4.65
C ILE A 539 -0.65 11.38 4.70
N SER A 540 -1.46 12.43 4.57
CA SER A 540 -2.91 12.34 4.46
C SER A 540 -3.24 12.00 3.00
N ILE A 541 -3.56 10.72 2.73
CA ILE A 541 -3.74 10.23 1.37
C ILE A 541 -5.21 10.23 0.97
N VAL A 542 -5.51 10.77 -0.19
CA VAL A 542 -6.79 10.66 -0.90
C VAL A 542 -6.52 10.47 -2.39
N SER A 543 -7.25 9.55 -3.02
CA SER A 543 -7.13 9.21 -4.44
C SER A 543 -8.47 8.70 -4.99
N CYS A 544 -8.55 8.57 -6.31
CA CYS A 544 -9.77 8.14 -7.00
C CYS A 544 -9.55 7.15 -8.14
N CYS A 545 -8.35 7.19 -8.75
CA CYS A 545 -8.19 6.83 -10.15
C CYS A 545 -6.74 6.44 -10.45
N SER A 546 -6.54 5.58 -11.44
CA SER A 546 -5.21 5.33 -12.03
C SER A 546 -4.80 6.52 -12.90
N GLY A 547 -4.19 7.56 -12.32
CA GLY A 547 -3.77 8.73 -13.08
C GLY A 547 -3.36 9.93 -12.22
N ALA A 548 -2.29 10.61 -12.63
CA ALA A 548 -1.66 11.71 -11.87
C ALA A 548 -2.10 13.12 -12.26
N THR A 549 -2.94 13.28 -13.29
CA THR A 549 -3.32 14.59 -13.87
C THR A 549 -4.83 14.68 -13.99
N THR A 550 -5.40 15.90 -13.90
CA THR A 550 -6.82 16.27 -14.10
C THR A 550 -7.31 16.14 -15.52
N LEU A 551 -6.47 15.97 -16.54
CA LEU A 551 -6.92 15.48 -17.86
C LEU A 551 -7.25 13.99 -17.84
N GLY A 552 -6.61 13.26 -16.92
CA GLY A 552 -6.67 11.82 -16.74
C GLY A 552 -7.48 11.24 -15.56
N PRO A 553 -8.20 11.95 -14.67
CA PRO A 553 -9.11 11.36 -13.72
C PRO A 553 -10.49 11.76 -14.23
N LEU A 554 -10.81 11.34 -15.45
CA LEU A 554 -12.17 10.86 -15.60
C LEU A 554 -12.12 9.62 -14.70
N GLY A 555 -12.53 9.73 -13.43
CA GLY A 555 -12.71 8.52 -12.64
C GLY A 555 -13.62 7.56 -13.39
N ASP A 556 -13.84 6.35 -12.90
CA ASP A 556 -14.80 5.41 -13.53
C ASP A 556 -16.18 6.04 -13.77
N ARG A 557 -16.45 7.18 -13.11
CA ARG A 557 -17.66 7.98 -13.14
C ARG A 557 -17.63 9.20 -14.08
N ASN A 558 -16.55 9.44 -14.83
CA ASN A 558 -16.42 10.49 -15.84
C ASN A 558 -16.72 11.92 -15.34
N GLN A 559 -16.32 12.22 -14.09
CA GLN A 559 -16.52 13.54 -13.45
C GLN A 559 -15.24 14.39 -13.53
N PRO A 560 -15.32 15.70 -13.84
CA PRO A 560 -14.15 16.57 -13.83
C PRO A 560 -13.66 16.81 -12.39
N GLY A 561 -12.34 16.75 -12.16
CA GLY A 561 -11.73 16.92 -10.84
C GLY A 561 -11.07 15.63 -10.34
N TYR A 562 -11.04 15.46 -9.02
CA TYR A 562 -10.49 14.35 -8.27
C TYR A 562 -11.59 13.74 -7.39
N PRO A 563 -12.45 12.87 -7.95
CA PRO A 563 -13.57 12.26 -7.22
C PRO A 563 -13.07 11.13 -6.30
N VAL A 564 -12.67 11.44 -5.07
CA VAL A 564 -12.01 10.52 -4.13
C VAL A 564 -12.87 9.29 -3.80
N THR A 565 -12.30 8.11 -3.99
CA THR A 565 -12.90 6.80 -3.67
C THR A 565 -11.92 5.85 -2.97
N PHE A 566 -10.72 6.33 -2.70
CA PHE A 566 -9.62 5.58 -2.08
C PHE A 566 -8.78 6.52 -1.21
N GLY A 567 -8.12 5.98 -0.19
CA GLY A 567 -7.19 6.75 0.64
C GLY A 567 -7.48 6.52 2.10
N ASN A 568 -7.22 7.53 2.93
CA ASN A 568 -7.62 7.61 4.33
C ASN A 568 -9.03 7.03 4.49
N SER A 569 -9.10 5.92 5.21
CA SER A 569 -10.31 5.11 5.35
C SER A 569 -10.77 5.17 6.80
N PHE A 570 -10.21 4.30 7.65
CA PHE A 570 -10.28 4.44 9.09
C PHE A 570 -9.04 5.19 9.57
N VAL A 571 -9.24 6.29 10.30
CA VAL A 571 -8.15 6.99 10.97
C VAL A 571 -8.44 7.00 12.45
N MET A 572 -7.52 6.49 13.25
CA MET A 572 -7.65 6.44 14.71
C MET A 572 -6.37 6.96 15.35
N THR A 573 -6.55 7.83 16.33
CA THR A 573 -5.50 8.24 17.26
C THR A 573 -5.83 7.72 18.64
N LEU A 574 -4.85 7.17 19.34
CA LEU A 574 -5.01 6.63 20.69
C LEU A 574 -3.85 7.04 21.57
N GLU A 575 -4.13 7.28 22.85
CA GLU A 575 -3.14 7.31 23.93
C GLU A 575 -3.59 6.40 25.09
N PHE A 576 -2.63 5.74 25.73
CA PHE A 576 -2.87 5.06 27.00
C PHE A 576 -2.54 6.01 28.16
N THR A 577 -3.52 6.22 29.04
CA THR A 577 -3.35 7.02 30.26
C THR A 577 -3.54 6.14 31.50
N THR A 578 -3.42 6.74 32.69
CA THR A 578 -3.73 6.06 33.94
C THR A 578 -5.21 5.65 34.08
N ASP A 579 -6.10 6.26 33.29
CA ASP A 579 -7.54 5.99 33.31
C ASP A 579 -7.97 4.96 32.24
N GLY A 580 -7.02 4.50 31.40
CA GLY A 580 -7.24 3.52 30.33
C GLY A 580 -6.93 4.09 28.94
N PRO A 581 -7.35 3.39 27.86
CA PRO A 581 -7.20 3.91 26.51
C PRO A 581 -8.15 5.08 26.23
N HIS A 582 -7.60 6.18 25.72
CA HIS A 582 -8.35 7.31 25.17
C HIS A 582 -8.13 7.34 23.66
N ALA A 583 -9.20 7.13 22.90
CA ALA A 583 -9.11 7.04 21.45
C ALA A 583 -10.15 7.93 20.77
N GLU A 584 -9.74 8.49 19.63
CA GLU A 584 -10.61 9.23 18.73
C GLU A 584 -10.41 8.71 17.31
N ALA A 585 -11.49 8.71 16.52
CA ALA A 585 -11.44 8.21 15.16
C ALA A 585 -12.35 8.96 14.20
N VAL A 586 -12.08 8.76 12.92
CA VAL A 586 -12.98 9.07 11.81
C VAL A 586 -12.95 7.91 10.83
N LEU A 587 -14.12 7.37 10.51
CA LEU A 587 -14.30 6.51 9.34
C LEU A 587 -14.74 7.41 8.21
N THR A 588 -13.80 7.80 7.33
CA THR A 588 -13.94 8.97 6.43
C THR A 588 -15.23 8.95 5.61
N TYR A 589 -15.62 7.78 5.14
CA TYR A 589 -16.82 7.56 4.33
C TYR A 589 -18.09 7.23 5.12
N GLY A 590 -18.07 7.23 6.45
CA GLY A 590 -19.21 6.82 7.30
C GLY A 590 -19.32 5.29 7.47
N GLN A 591 -20.33 4.81 8.19
CA GLN A 591 -20.52 3.37 8.43
C GLN A 591 -21.45 2.69 7.41
N PRO A 592 -22.65 3.23 7.08
CA PRO A 592 -23.52 2.57 6.12
C PRO A 592 -22.91 2.53 4.72
N ASP A 593 -23.22 1.47 3.96
CA ASP A 593 -22.88 1.31 2.55
C ASP A 593 -24.04 1.60 1.61
N ASP A 594 -25.27 1.56 2.11
CA ASP A 594 -26.48 1.97 1.38
C ASP A 594 -26.52 3.49 1.16
N PRO A 595 -26.44 3.99 -0.10
CA PRO A 595 -26.51 5.41 -0.42
C PRO A 595 -27.85 6.07 -0.03
N ASP A 596 -28.92 5.29 0.13
CA ASP A 596 -30.23 5.80 0.56
C ASP A 596 -30.31 5.98 2.08
N ASN A 597 -29.31 5.52 2.84
CA ASN A 597 -29.25 5.71 4.28
C ASN A 597 -28.88 7.18 4.60
N PRO A 598 -29.64 7.89 5.46
CA PRO A 598 -29.34 9.27 5.82
C PRO A 598 -27.96 9.46 6.49
N ASP A 599 -27.40 8.40 7.07
CA ASP A 599 -26.10 8.40 7.72
C ASP A 599 -24.95 7.92 6.80
N PHE A 600 -25.22 7.70 5.50
CA PHE A 600 -24.23 7.26 4.51
C PHE A 600 -22.96 8.12 4.48
N THR A 601 -23.10 9.43 4.74
CA THR A 601 -21.99 10.39 4.81
C THR A 601 -21.79 10.97 6.21
N ALA A 602 -22.31 10.34 7.26
CA ALA A 602 -22.39 10.93 8.61
C ALA A 602 -21.04 11.43 9.17
N GLN A 603 -19.93 10.81 8.75
CA GLN A 603 -18.58 11.18 9.19
C GLN A 603 -17.78 11.97 8.14
N MET A 604 -18.31 12.18 6.94
CA MET A 604 -17.60 12.89 5.87
C MET A 604 -17.34 14.36 6.23
N ALA A 605 -18.29 15.00 6.92
CA ALA A 605 -18.13 16.37 7.40
C ALA A 605 -17.01 16.49 8.45
N LEU A 606 -16.82 15.47 9.30
CA LEU A 606 -15.71 15.43 10.26
C LEU A 606 -14.38 15.34 9.52
N PHE A 607 -14.27 14.42 8.55
CA PHE A 607 -13.04 14.28 7.76
C PHE A 607 -12.71 15.56 6.97
N ALA A 608 -13.70 16.13 6.26
CA ALA A 608 -13.53 17.38 5.53
C ALA A 608 -13.16 18.56 6.46
N GLY A 609 -13.75 18.58 7.66
CA GLY A 609 -13.52 19.57 8.71
C GLY A 609 -12.27 19.34 9.56
N LYS A 610 -11.53 18.25 9.34
CA LYS A 610 -10.36 17.85 10.14
C LYS A 610 -10.67 17.59 11.62
N GLU A 611 -11.80 16.96 11.87
CA GLU A 611 -12.28 16.62 13.20
C GLU A 611 -12.29 15.10 13.41
N PHE A 612 -12.06 14.69 14.65
CA PHE A 612 -12.21 13.32 15.11
C PHE A 612 -13.38 13.25 16.09
N ARG A 613 -14.01 12.08 16.20
CA ARG A 613 -15.00 11.81 17.24
C ARG A 613 -14.40 10.90 18.32
N PRO A 614 -14.81 11.06 19.59
CA PRO A 614 -14.40 10.14 20.64
C PRO A 614 -14.91 8.73 20.34
N ILE A 615 -14.07 7.73 20.63
CA ILE A 615 -14.46 6.33 20.63
C ILE A 615 -15.07 5.98 22.00
N ARG A 616 -16.24 5.33 21.97
CA ARG A 616 -16.93 4.83 23.17
C ARG A 616 -16.49 3.39 23.38
N PHE A 617 -15.78 3.12 24.47
CA PHE A 617 -15.12 1.83 24.68
C PHE A 617 -15.61 1.06 25.91
N THR A 618 -15.75 1.71 27.06
CA THR A 618 -16.23 1.01 28.26
C THR A 618 -17.72 0.69 28.13
N PRO A 619 -18.22 -0.42 28.73
CA PRO A 619 -19.65 -0.75 28.68
C PRO A 619 -20.56 0.40 29.14
N ASP A 620 -20.16 1.11 30.19
CA ASP A 620 -20.90 2.25 30.72
C ASP A 620 -20.93 3.44 29.75
N ASP A 621 -19.81 3.74 29.06
CA ASP A 621 -19.75 4.82 28.07
C ASP A 621 -20.53 4.47 26.80
N VAL A 622 -20.50 3.20 26.38
CA VAL A 622 -21.31 2.70 25.25
C VAL A 622 -22.81 2.80 25.58
N GLU A 623 -23.23 2.33 26.77
CA GLU A 623 -24.64 2.40 27.19
C GLU A 623 -25.14 3.86 27.29
N ALA A 624 -24.30 4.76 27.82
CA ALA A 624 -24.65 6.17 27.97
C ALA A 624 -24.76 6.93 26.64
N ASN A 625 -24.08 6.47 25.58
CA ASN A 625 -23.99 7.16 24.29
C ASN A 625 -24.62 6.39 23.12
N ALA A 626 -25.34 5.30 23.38
CA ALA A 626 -25.96 4.49 22.34
C ALA A 626 -26.96 5.31 21.50
N ALA A 627 -26.69 5.42 20.20
CA ALA A 627 -27.59 6.03 19.23
C ALA A 627 -28.63 5.00 18.77
N GLY A 628 -29.67 4.77 19.57
CA GLY A 628 -30.79 3.88 19.23
C GLY A 628 -31.05 2.79 20.26
N ALA A 629 -31.94 1.86 19.92
CA ALA A 629 -32.31 0.75 20.81
C ALA A 629 -31.34 -0.42 20.66
N THR A 630 -30.86 -0.96 21.78
CA THR A 630 -30.17 -2.25 21.81
C THR A 630 -31.09 -3.36 21.29
N GLN A 631 -30.62 -4.12 20.30
CA GLN A 631 -31.33 -5.28 19.77
C GLN A 631 -30.63 -6.57 20.20
N VAL A 632 -31.41 -7.53 20.68
CA VAL A 632 -30.93 -8.87 20.99
C VAL A 632 -31.37 -9.80 19.88
N VAL A 633 -30.40 -10.34 19.14
CA VAL A 633 -30.64 -11.33 18.08
C VAL A 633 -30.32 -12.71 18.63
N THR A 634 -31.30 -13.62 18.57
CA THR A 634 -31.13 -15.02 18.99
C THR A 634 -31.48 -15.96 17.85
N GLY A 635 -30.78 -17.09 17.77
CA GLY A 635 -31.02 -18.15 16.81
C GLY A 635 -30.48 -19.47 17.34
N ASP A 636 -31.00 -20.59 16.83
CA ASP A 636 -30.46 -21.90 17.15
C ASP A 636 -29.04 -22.01 16.56
N ARG A 637 -28.07 -22.40 17.38
CA ARG A 637 -26.72 -22.73 16.89
C ARG A 637 -26.88 -23.94 15.98
N ALA A 638 -26.67 -23.77 14.67
CA ALA A 638 -26.70 -24.89 13.72
C ALA A 638 -25.77 -26.00 14.24
N GLY A 639 -26.36 -27.16 14.55
CA GLY A 639 -25.70 -28.28 15.21
C GLY A 639 -24.81 -29.11 14.31
#